data_AF-A0AA37VAB5-F1
#
_entry.id   AF-A0AA37VAB5-F1
#
_cell.length_a   1.000
_cell.length_b   1.000
_cell.length_c   1.000
_cell.angle_alpha   90.00
_cell.angle_beta   90.00
_cell.angle_gamma   90.00
#
_symmetry.space_group_name_H-M   'P 1'
#
loop_
_entity.id
_entity.type
_entity.pdbx_description
1 polymer ?
#
loop_
_entity_poly.entity_id
_entity_poly.type
_entity_poly.pdbx_seq_one_letter_code
_entity_poly.pdbx_strand_id
1 'polypeptide(L)'
;MPLAQILPDGQSGEGGPPIAPFAQFGASVQAQSGLRAAITSAYRRAEPECLWPLLDLAALAEAPSQRAAALARDLVLKLRSKTRSGGVEGLIHEYSLSSQEGVALMCLAEALLRIPDDATRDALIRDKIATGDWRAHIGHSPSLLVNAATWGLIVTGRLTAAASEDSLASAVTRLIARGGEPIIRKAVTLAMRLMGEQFVAGQTIAEALSNGQRWEAQGFRYSYDMLGEAAATADDAARYLAAYETAIHAIGRHSGGRGIYEGPGISIKLSALHPRYTRIKRDRVMGELLPRLKRLVLLARQYDIGLNIDAEEADRLDLSLDLLAALCFDSDLAGWNGIGFVIQAYQKRCAFVIDWIVDLARRSQRRLMVRLVKGAYWDSEIKRAQVDGLADFPVFTRKSHTDVSYLACARKLLAAPDAVFPQFATHNARTLASIVEMAGPNFYRGQYEFQCLHGMGEPLYEEVVGSAKLDRPCRIYAPVGSHETLLAYLVRRLLENGANTSFVNRIADPAVSVDELIADPVALVRASQHPGAPHDSIRNPRQLFGPGRLNSAGLDLSDEAELGELGEGLLASARIAWHALPSTASVQERPRLICNPSDLGDVVGAVQDAAPAEIEAALVRAVAAATGWASAGARQRAACLREAANVMEARRRVLIGLIVREAGKTVATAIAEVREAVDFLRYYAGEIERLEDTGPLSPLGPVVCISPWNFPLAIFTGQIAAALAAGNPVLAKPAEETPLIAAEAVRIITEAGVPADVLQLLPGDGRVGAVLVADHRVQGVMFTGSTAVARLIQTQLAERLSLQGEPVPLIAETGGQNALIVDSSALAEQVVGDVIASAFDSAGQRCSALRILCLQEEVADRILTMLRGAMQELELGNPAALSVDVGPVISAEAREGIQAHIASMRQRGHAVEALPLPALAARGSFVAPTIIEIDGIADVEREVFGPVLHVLRYRRERLAELIDDINASGYGLTFGVHSRIEETIARASRHISAGNVYVNRNIIGAVVGVQPFGGVGLSGTGPKAGGPLYLRRLLAAPPKVAGMAGRPDAMAQAYLAWLRAGGHDDAARLCEGHLARALAGVEIELAGPVGEQNLYRIRPRGAVAALAQTERALLDQLGVILATGNQALVALANPVRAGLDGVAALAGDRIRFVEDWRRVDDLAAVLFDGEGPALVALNQELAARPAAIIPVVSRGADGSYDIDRLVTEISLSTNTAAAGGNASLMAIG
;
A
#
# COMPACT_ATOMS: atom_id res chain seq x y z
N MET A 1 -27.84 -14.67 32.78
CA MET A 1 -27.46 -15.95 33.43
C MET A 1 -26.01 -16.24 33.12
N PRO A 2 -25.24 -16.92 33.99
CA PRO A 2 -23.90 -17.37 33.63
C PRO A 2 -24.02 -18.39 32.48
N LEU A 3 -23.24 -18.21 31.41
CA LEU A 3 -23.20 -19.11 30.22
C LEU A 3 -22.99 -20.59 30.58
N ALA A 4 -22.46 -20.89 31.76
CA ALA A 4 -22.22 -22.24 32.27
C ALA A 4 -23.49 -23.10 32.46
N GLN A 5 -24.70 -22.53 32.42
CA GLN A 5 -25.95 -23.28 32.59
C GLN A 5 -26.62 -23.72 31.26
N ILE A 6 -26.02 -23.41 30.10
CA ILE A 6 -26.64 -23.65 28.77
C ILE A 6 -25.94 -24.78 27.97
N LEU A 7 -24.86 -25.37 28.48
CA LEU A 7 -24.19 -26.48 27.79
C LEU A 7 -25.01 -27.78 27.94
N PRO A 8 -25.41 -28.44 26.83
CA PRO A 8 -25.98 -29.78 26.92
C PRO A 8 -24.90 -30.79 27.32
N ASP A 9 -25.22 -31.62 28.31
CA ASP A 9 -24.41 -32.78 28.69
C ASP A 9 -24.29 -33.74 27.49
N GLY A 10 -23.08 -33.86 26.95
CA GLY A 10 -22.69 -35.00 26.11
C GLY A 10 -22.19 -34.68 24.71
N GLN A 11 -20.91 -34.31 24.61
CA GLN A 11 -20.00 -34.76 23.54
C GLN A 11 -18.57 -34.84 24.09
N SER A 12 -18.29 -35.87 24.89
CA SER A 12 -16.92 -36.29 25.21
C SER A 12 -16.33 -37.10 24.06
N GLY A 13 -16.05 -36.42 22.95
CA GLY A 13 -15.13 -36.91 21.92
C GLY A 13 -13.69 -36.63 22.34
N GLU A 14 -12.77 -37.57 22.07
CA GLU A 14 -11.34 -37.51 22.37
C GLU A 14 -10.69 -36.23 21.80
N GLY A 15 -10.69 -35.16 22.59
CA GLY A 15 -10.02 -33.90 22.29
C GLY A 15 -9.39 -33.38 23.57
N GLY A 16 -8.10 -33.06 23.53
CA GLY A 16 -7.40 -32.46 24.67
C GLY A 16 -8.11 -31.20 25.21
N PRO A 17 -7.75 -30.73 26.43
CA PRO A 17 -8.44 -29.62 27.08
C PRO A 17 -8.53 -28.39 26.17
N PRO A 18 -9.67 -27.65 26.17
CA PRO A 18 -9.82 -26.47 25.34
C PRO A 18 -8.72 -25.45 25.66
N ILE A 19 -8.01 -25.01 24.62
CA ILE A 19 -6.96 -24.00 24.74
C ILE A 19 -7.64 -22.67 24.98
N ALA A 20 -7.32 -21.98 26.07
CA ALA A 20 -7.89 -20.67 26.36
C ALA A 20 -7.59 -19.68 25.22
N PRO A 21 -8.60 -18.94 24.70
CA PRO A 21 -8.39 -17.98 23.62
C PRO A 21 -7.25 -16.99 23.94
N PHE A 22 -6.42 -16.70 22.94
CA PHE A 22 -5.26 -15.80 23.01
C PHE A 22 -4.14 -16.20 23.98
N ALA A 23 -4.17 -17.39 24.58
CA ALA A 23 -3.07 -17.84 25.45
C ALA A 23 -1.73 -17.91 24.71
N GLN A 24 -1.73 -18.40 23.46
CA GLN A 24 -0.53 -18.44 22.62
C GLN A 24 -0.03 -17.04 22.24
N PHE A 25 -0.94 -16.09 21.98
CA PHE A 25 -0.58 -14.70 21.76
C PHE A 25 0.14 -14.12 22.98
N GLY A 26 -0.45 -14.27 24.17
CA GLY A 26 0.15 -13.78 25.42
C GLY A 26 1.53 -14.40 25.70
N ALA A 27 1.70 -15.70 25.41
CA ALA A 27 2.97 -16.39 25.53
C ALA A 27 4.04 -15.92 24.53
N SER A 28 3.64 -15.33 23.40
CA SER A 28 4.55 -14.81 22.37
C SER A 28 5.17 -13.45 22.72
N VAL A 29 4.60 -12.71 23.68
CA VAL A 29 5.11 -11.41 24.15
C VAL A 29 6.41 -11.64 24.91
N GLN A 30 7.47 -10.94 24.52
CA GLN A 30 8.81 -11.18 25.08
C GLN A 30 9.03 -10.35 26.35
N ALA A 31 9.50 -11.00 27.42
CA ALA A 31 9.99 -10.29 28.60
C ALA A 31 11.22 -9.42 28.24
N GLN A 32 11.14 -8.12 28.50
CA GLN A 32 12.21 -7.18 28.17
C GLN A 32 13.09 -6.87 29.39
N SER A 33 14.41 -6.88 29.21
CA SER A 33 15.32 -6.30 30.20
C SER A 33 15.17 -4.77 30.24
N GLY A 34 15.65 -4.10 31.31
CA GLY A 34 15.54 -2.64 31.41
C GLY A 34 16.14 -1.89 30.21
N LEU A 35 17.27 -2.37 29.67
CA LEU A 35 17.90 -1.79 28.48
C LEU A 35 17.11 -2.06 27.19
N ARG A 36 16.50 -3.25 27.05
CA ARG A 36 15.62 -3.56 25.90
C ARG A 36 14.31 -2.76 25.95
N ALA A 37 13.74 -2.57 27.14
CA ALA A 37 12.58 -1.70 27.35
C ALA A 37 12.91 -0.23 27.02
N ALA A 38 14.13 0.23 27.31
CA ALA A 38 14.59 1.57 26.92
C ALA A 38 14.66 1.74 25.39
N ILE A 39 15.09 0.70 24.65
CA ILE A 39 15.05 0.68 23.18
C ILE A 39 13.60 0.76 22.68
N THR A 40 12.73 -0.09 23.21
CA THR A 40 11.31 -0.15 22.82
C THR A 40 10.61 1.20 23.09
N SER A 41 10.80 1.80 24.26
CA SER A 41 10.23 3.12 24.61
C SER A 41 10.77 4.31 23.78
N ALA A 42 11.82 4.10 23.00
CA ALA A 42 12.38 5.10 22.10
C ALA A 42 11.97 4.90 20.64
N TYR A 43 11.15 3.87 20.34
CA TYR A 43 10.80 3.49 18.97
C TYR A 43 10.19 4.67 18.20
N ARG A 44 9.10 5.24 18.72
CA ARG A 44 8.36 6.33 18.07
C ARG A 44 8.25 7.55 18.97
N ARG A 45 9.28 7.80 19.78
CA ARG A 45 9.35 8.97 20.67
C ARG A 45 9.28 10.27 19.86
N ALA A 46 8.72 11.33 20.43
CA ALA A 46 8.65 12.62 19.76
C ALA A 46 10.06 13.10 19.39
N GLU A 47 10.20 13.67 18.19
CA GLU A 47 11.51 14.05 17.65
C GLU A 47 12.28 15.08 18.51
N PRO A 48 11.64 16.12 19.09
CA PRO A 48 12.33 17.04 20.00
C PRO A 48 12.90 16.35 21.24
N GLU A 49 12.15 15.43 21.85
CA GLU A 49 12.56 14.69 23.04
C GLU A 49 13.77 13.78 22.76
N CYS A 50 13.87 13.27 21.52
CA CYS A 50 15.03 12.51 21.09
C CYS A 50 16.25 13.41 20.91
N LEU A 51 16.08 14.60 20.34
CA LEU A 51 17.20 15.41 19.87
C LEU A 51 17.93 16.17 20.99
N TRP A 52 17.21 16.67 21.99
CA TRP A 52 17.80 17.42 23.11
C TRP A 52 18.98 16.70 23.80
N PRO A 53 18.85 15.45 24.27
CA PRO A 53 19.97 14.75 24.88
C PRO A 53 21.10 14.43 23.88
N LEU A 54 20.79 14.31 22.59
CA LEU A 54 21.78 14.03 21.55
C LEU A 54 22.62 15.27 21.21
N LEU A 55 22.07 16.47 21.29
CA LEU A 55 22.80 17.71 21.01
C LEU A 55 23.99 17.89 21.94
N ASP A 56 23.80 17.67 23.24
CA ASP A 56 24.86 17.81 24.23
C ASP A 56 25.92 16.72 24.07
N LEU A 57 25.48 15.50 23.73
CA LEU A 57 26.39 14.39 23.48
C LEU A 57 27.18 14.55 22.17
N ALA A 58 26.59 15.14 21.13
CA ALA A 58 27.24 15.39 19.86
C ALA A 58 28.21 16.58 19.90
N ALA A 59 27.98 17.54 20.80
CA ALA A 59 28.74 18.78 20.86
C ALA A 59 30.25 18.55 21.05
N LEU A 60 31.05 19.26 20.28
CA LEU A 60 32.49 19.39 20.49
C LEU A 60 32.76 20.70 21.24
N ALA A 61 33.81 20.73 22.06
CA ALA A 61 34.34 21.98 22.57
C ALA A 61 34.82 22.87 21.40
N GLU A 62 34.89 24.18 21.63
CA GLU A 62 35.14 25.16 20.57
C GLU A 62 36.43 24.88 19.77
N ALA A 63 37.56 24.68 20.45
CA ALA A 63 38.84 24.42 19.79
C ALA A 63 38.84 23.12 18.94
N PRO A 64 38.39 21.95 19.47
CA PRO A 64 38.16 20.77 18.63
C PRO A 64 37.18 20.99 17.47
N SER A 65 36.10 21.76 17.65
CA SER A 65 35.15 22.02 16.56
C SER A 65 35.77 22.85 15.42
N GLN A 66 36.60 23.84 15.76
CA GLN A 66 37.37 24.64 14.80
C GLN A 66 38.39 23.78 14.04
N ARG A 67 39.11 22.88 14.72
CA ARG A 67 40.03 21.94 14.05
C ARG A 67 39.29 20.97 13.14
N ALA A 68 38.14 20.44 13.57
CA ALA A 68 37.30 19.61 12.73
C ALA A 68 36.81 20.37 11.48
N ALA A 69 36.52 21.68 11.60
CA ALA A 69 36.11 22.50 10.46
C ALA A 69 37.27 22.73 9.49
N ALA A 70 38.46 23.02 10.01
CA ALA A 70 39.67 23.16 9.20
C ALA A 70 40.03 21.87 8.46
N LEU A 71 39.97 20.72 9.14
CA LEU A 71 40.21 19.42 8.54
C LEU A 71 39.15 19.09 7.47
N ALA A 72 37.87 19.28 7.77
CA ALA A 72 36.80 19.06 6.80
C ALA A 72 36.96 19.95 5.56
N ARG A 73 37.35 21.22 5.75
CA ARG A 73 37.63 22.16 4.65
C ARG A 73 38.77 21.67 3.77
N ASP A 74 39.89 21.25 4.36
CA ASP A 74 41.03 20.69 3.62
C ASP A 74 40.64 19.45 2.80
N LEU A 75 39.90 18.52 3.42
CA LEU A 75 39.39 17.32 2.74
C LEU A 75 38.47 17.68 1.56
N VAL A 76 37.53 18.61 1.75
CA VAL A 76 36.62 19.05 0.69
C VAL A 76 37.37 19.74 -0.46
N LEU A 77 38.34 20.59 -0.16
CA LEU A 77 39.15 21.27 -1.18
C LEU A 77 39.99 20.28 -1.99
N LYS A 78 40.59 19.27 -1.34
CA LYS A 78 41.31 18.19 -2.01
C LYS A 78 40.40 17.34 -2.87
N LEU A 79 39.21 17.00 -2.38
CA LEU A 79 38.19 16.29 -3.16
C LEU A 79 37.78 17.07 -4.42
N ARG A 80 37.53 18.37 -4.29
CA ARG A 80 37.19 19.24 -5.43
C ARG A 80 38.34 19.44 -6.42
N SER A 81 39.60 19.30 -5.99
CA SER A 81 40.78 19.51 -6.84
C SER A 81 41.26 18.24 -7.56
N LYS A 82 40.92 17.05 -7.06
CA LYS A 82 41.17 15.79 -7.79
C LYS A 82 40.39 15.80 -9.11
N THR A 83 41.09 15.59 -10.22
CA THR A 83 40.53 15.65 -11.58
C THR A 83 39.41 14.62 -11.70
N ARG A 84 38.20 15.08 -12.05
CA ARG A 84 37.00 14.26 -12.26
C ARG A 84 37.31 13.16 -13.28
N SER A 85 37.58 11.93 -12.85
CA SER A 85 37.84 10.82 -13.76
C SER A 85 36.54 10.39 -14.44
N GLY A 86 36.29 11.02 -15.59
CA GLY A 86 35.45 10.67 -16.75
C GLY A 86 34.59 9.39 -16.75
N GLY A 87 33.70 9.21 -15.79
CA GLY A 87 32.73 8.12 -15.76
C GLY A 87 31.35 8.55 -15.26
N VAL A 88 30.74 7.71 -14.42
CA VAL A 88 29.36 7.84 -13.94
C VAL A 88 29.10 9.13 -13.15
N GLU A 89 30.07 9.68 -12.41
CA GLU A 89 29.90 10.97 -11.70
C GLU A 89 29.60 12.14 -12.64
N GLY A 90 30.13 12.10 -13.87
CA GLY A 90 29.79 13.06 -14.93
C GLY A 90 28.35 12.88 -15.41
N LEU A 91 27.90 11.63 -15.60
CA LEU A 91 26.52 11.27 -15.96
C LEU A 91 25.52 11.67 -14.87
N ILE A 92 25.84 11.42 -13.59
CA ILE A 92 25.02 11.77 -12.42
C ILE A 92 24.82 13.29 -12.31
N HIS A 93 25.86 14.07 -12.60
CA HIS A 93 25.81 15.53 -12.57
C HIS A 93 25.13 16.11 -13.81
N GLU A 94 25.40 15.58 -15.00
CA GLU A 94 24.81 16.04 -16.27
C GLU A 94 23.31 15.78 -16.33
N TYR A 95 22.86 14.62 -15.85
CA TYR A 95 21.44 14.27 -15.79
C TYR A 95 20.77 14.59 -14.46
N SER A 96 21.51 15.09 -13.44
CA SER A 96 21.04 15.33 -12.06
C SER A 96 20.08 14.24 -11.58
N LEU A 97 20.54 13.17 -10.92
CA LEU A 97 19.70 12.00 -10.58
C LEU A 97 18.40 12.27 -9.78
N SER A 98 18.23 13.47 -9.21
CA SER A 98 16.97 13.93 -8.61
C SER A 98 15.94 14.49 -9.62
N SER A 99 16.34 14.67 -10.89
CA SER A 99 15.47 15.03 -12.00
C SER A 99 14.68 13.81 -12.48
N GLN A 100 13.52 14.06 -13.10
CA GLN A 100 12.75 12.98 -13.74
C GLN A 100 13.57 12.25 -14.81
N GLU A 101 14.53 12.92 -15.45
CA GLU A 101 15.36 12.40 -16.53
C GLU A 101 16.43 11.43 -16.01
N GLY A 102 17.08 11.77 -14.89
CA GLY A 102 18.03 10.90 -14.22
C GLY A 102 17.38 9.63 -13.67
N VAL A 103 16.20 9.74 -13.05
CA VAL A 103 15.40 8.58 -12.62
C VAL A 103 14.96 7.75 -13.83
N ALA A 104 14.49 8.38 -14.91
CA ALA A 104 14.05 7.68 -16.12
C ALA A 104 15.19 6.91 -16.81
N LEU A 105 16.39 7.50 -16.89
CA LEU A 105 17.57 6.85 -17.44
C LEU A 105 17.98 5.62 -16.63
N MET A 106 17.92 5.71 -15.30
CA MET A 106 18.23 4.59 -14.42
C MET A 106 17.17 3.49 -14.48
N CYS A 107 15.89 3.85 -14.49
CA CYS A 107 14.79 2.90 -14.68
C CYS A 107 14.86 2.20 -16.04
N LEU A 108 15.20 2.94 -17.10
CA LEU A 108 15.40 2.41 -18.44
C LEU A 108 16.56 1.41 -18.47
N ALA A 109 17.69 1.78 -17.86
CA ALA A 109 18.85 0.93 -17.73
C ALA A 109 18.47 -0.37 -16.98
N GLU A 110 17.97 -0.25 -15.76
CA GLU A 110 17.61 -1.39 -14.90
C GLU A 110 16.67 -2.37 -15.59
N ALA A 111 15.60 -1.87 -16.22
CA ALA A 111 14.60 -2.72 -16.83
C ALA A 111 15.07 -3.31 -18.17
N LEU A 112 15.92 -2.63 -18.96
CA LEU A 112 16.43 -3.18 -20.22
C LEU A 112 17.32 -4.44 -20.07
N LEU A 113 17.97 -4.62 -18.92
CA LEU A 113 18.74 -5.84 -18.63
C LEU A 113 17.91 -6.96 -18.02
N ARG A 114 16.72 -6.66 -17.50
CA ARG A 114 15.85 -7.62 -16.80
C ARG A 114 14.72 -8.13 -17.67
N ILE A 115 14.20 -7.29 -18.55
CA ILE A 115 13.11 -7.66 -19.45
C ILE A 115 13.65 -8.69 -20.46
N PRO A 116 13.13 -9.93 -20.46
CA PRO A 116 13.63 -10.99 -21.32
C PRO A 116 13.30 -10.74 -22.80
N ASP A 117 12.11 -10.18 -23.09
CA ASP A 117 11.62 -10.03 -24.46
C ASP A 117 11.99 -8.67 -25.10
N ASP A 118 12.11 -8.66 -26.42
CA ASP A 118 12.52 -7.48 -27.18
C ASP A 118 11.41 -6.41 -27.25
N ALA A 119 10.15 -6.82 -27.33
CA ALA A 119 9.03 -5.92 -27.56
C ALA A 119 8.75 -5.01 -26.35
N THR A 120 8.78 -5.57 -25.14
CA THR A 120 8.65 -4.83 -23.88
C THR A 120 9.85 -3.92 -23.65
N ARG A 121 11.07 -4.37 -24.00
CA ARG A 121 12.27 -3.52 -23.98
C ARG A 121 12.12 -2.31 -24.88
N ASP A 122 11.65 -2.53 -26.10
CA ASP A 122 11.42 -1.47 -27.08
C ASP A 122 10.29 -0.52 -26.65
N ALA A 123 9.21 -1.05 -26.07
CA ALA A 123 8.15 -0.24 -25.49
C ALA A 123 8.66 0.67 -24.36
N LEU A 124 9.50 0.13 -23.47
CA LEU A 124 10.12 0.92 -22.41
C LEU A 124 11.07 2.00 -22.97
N ILE A 125 11.89 1.66 -23.98
CA ILE A 125 12.77 2.63 -24.66
C ILE A 125 11.94 3.76 -25.24
N ARG A 126 10.87 3.47 -25.98
CA ARG A 126 9.97 4.50 -26.52
C ARG A 126 9.37 5.34 -25.41
N ASP A 127 8.83 4.70 -24.38
CA ASP A 127 8.16 5.37 -23.25
C ASP A 127 9.08 6.38 -22.57
N LYS A 128 10.31 5.98 -22.22
CA LYS A 128 11.25 6.83 -21.48
C LYS A 128 11.98 7.84 -22.37
N ILE A 129 12.28 7.50 -23.63
CA ILE A 129 12.98 8.42 -24.54
C ILE A 129 12.00 9.44 -25.15
N ALA A 130 10.76 9.09 -25.45
CA ALA A 130 9.80 10.04 -26.04
C ALA A 130 9.35 11.15 -25.08
N THR A 131 9.44 10.91 -23.76
CA THR A 131 8.99 11.86 -22.73
C THR A 131 10.06 12.86 -22.24
N GLY A 132 11.34 12.68 -22.61
CA GLY A 132 12.43 13.55 -22.16
C GLY A 132 12.81 14.65 -23.17
N ASP A 133 13.21 15.83 -22.70
CA ASP A 133 13.76 16.89 -23.55
C ASP A 133 15.27 16.70 -23.75
N TRP A 134 15.64 15.57 -24.38
CA TRP A 134 17.04 15.18 -24.58
C TRP A 134 17.85 16.16 -25.43
N ARG A 135 17.18 17.09 -26.13
CA ARG A 135 17.83 18.12 -26.96
C ARG A 135 18.53 19.19 -26.11
N ALA A 136 18.05 19.45 -24.89
CA ALA A 136 18.64 20.42 -23.98
C ALA A 136 20.03 20.00 -23.44
N HIS A 137 20.39 18.71 -23.59
CA HIS A 137 21.63 18.12 -23.07
C HIS A 137 22.71 17.89 -24.13
N ILE A 138 22.49 18.33 -25.38
CA ILE A 138 23.45 18.14 -26.48
C ILE A 138 24.41 19.35 -26.55
N GLY A 139 25.69 19.14 -26.21
CA GLY A 139 26.77 20.12 -26.43
C GLY A 139 27.34 20.82 -25.19
N HIS A 140 27.02 20.37 -23.97
CA HIS A 140 27.40 21.07 -22.72
C HIS A 140 28.59 20.47 -21.93
N SER A 141 29.19 19.36 -22.37
CA SER A 141 30.29 18.68 -21.64
C SER A 141 31.66 18.80 -22.34
N PRO A 142 32.75 19.21 -21.63
CA PRO A 142 34.09 19.37 -22.21
C PRO A 142 34.89 18.05 -22.35
N SER A 143 34.34 16.89 -22.00
CA SER A 143 35.04 15.59 -22.06
C SER A 143 34.83 14.88 -23.41
N LEU A 144 35.92 14.55 -24.09
CA LEU A 144 35.93 13.75 -25.34
C LEU A 144 35.34 12.34 -25.18
N LEU A 145 35.36 11.76 -23.98
CA LEU A 145 34.76 10.44 -23.68
C LEU A 145 33.27 10.54 -23.34
N VAL A 146 32.84 11.65 -22.72
CA VAL A 146 31.40 11.94 -22.52
C VAL A 146 30.77 12.25 -23.88
N ASN A 147 31.45 13.04 -24.72
CA ASN A 147 31.01 13.27 -26.10
C ASN A 147 31.15 12.05 -27.02
N ALA A 148 32.04 11.09 -26.73
CA ALA A 148 32.10 9.80 -27.44
C ALA A 148 31.09 8.77 -26.94
N ALA A 149 30.69 8.87 -25.66
CA ALA A 149 29.60 8.10 -25.06
C ALA A 149 28.22 8.62 -25.51
N THR A 150 28.12 9.91 -25.88
CA THR A 150 26.93 10.53 -26.48
C THR A 150 26.84 10.28 -27.99
N TRP A 151 27.05 9.03 -28.43
CA TRP A 151 26.73 8.48 -29.76
C TRP A 151 27.70 8.82 -30.92
N GLY A 152 28.47 7.82 -31.37
CA GLY A 152 29.01 7.83 -32.75
C GLY A 152 30.19 6.91 -33.09
N LEU A 153 31.01 6.47 -32.13
CA LEU A 153 32.38 6.02 -32.45
C LEU A 153 32.66 4.51 -32.51
N ILE A 154 31.64 3.63 -32.50
CA ILE A 154 31.87 2.17 -32.55
C ILE A 154 31.45 1.51 -33.89
N VAL A 155 30.81 2.23 -34.82
CA VAL A 155 30.22 1.57 -36.03
C VAL A 155 31.05 1.70 -37.32
N THR A 156 32.03 2.60 -37.42
CA THR A 156 32.82 2.74 -38.65
C THR A 156 34.31 2.87 -38.34
N GLY A 157 35.06 1.77 -38.42
CA GLY A 157 36.48 1.71 -38.12
C GLY A 157 37.41 2.45 -39.09
N ARG A 158 37.21 3.76 -39.35
CA ARG A 158 38.19 4.66 -39.96
C ARG A 158 38.04 6.09 -39.43
N LEU A 159 39.16 6.64 -38.94
CA LEU A 159 39.33 8.04 -38.56
C LEU A 159 39.36 8.94 -39.81
N THR A 160 38.49 9.94 -39.87
CA THR A 160 38.65 11.13 -40.73
C THR A 160 38.29 12.39 -39.95
N ALA A 161 39.15 13.41 -40.11
CA ALA A 161 39.13 14.67 -39.38
C ALA A 161 38.01 15.63 -39.81
N ALA A 162 37.54 16.40 -38.83
CA ALA A 162 36.80 17.66 -38.91
C ALA A 162 35.46 17.66 -39.68
N ALA A 163 34.34 17.66 -38.95
CA ALA A 163 33.06 18.17 -39.40
C ALA A 163 32.35 18.91 -38.26
N SER A 164 31.68 20.03 -38.58
CA SER A 164 31.05 20.99 -37.65
C SER A 164 29.86 20.40 -36.87
N GLU A 165 29.56 21.00 -35.72
CA GLU A 165 28.52 20.63 -34.74
C GLU A 165 27.12 20.43 -35.37
N ASP A 166 26.73 21.26 -36.35
CA ASP A 166 25.43 21.15 -37.04
C ASP A 166 25.31 19.88 -37.92
N SER A 167 26.43 19.32 -38.39
CA SER A 167 26.43 18.12 -39.23
C SER A 167 26.30 16.83 -38.41
N LEU A 168 26.76 16.84 -37.15
CA LEU A 168 26.66 15.73 -36.20
C LEU A 168 25.24 15.62 -35.63
N ALA A 169 24.61 16.72 -35.24
CA ALA A 169 23.23 16.72 -34.75
C ALA A 169 22.21 16.24 -35.80
N SER A 170 22.41 16.60 -37.07
CA SER A 170 21.59 16.12 -38.19
C SER A 170 21.94 14.70 -38.64
N ALA A 171 23.16 14.20 -38.38
CA ALA A 171 23.54 12.81 -38.57
C ALA A 171 22.93 11.91 -37.47
N VAL A 172 22.94 12.33 -36.20
CA VAL A 172 22.33 11.64 -35.06
C VAL A 172 20.81 11.57 -35.22
N THR A 173 20.16 12.67 -35.60
CA THR A 173 18.70 12.68 -35.89
C THR A 173 18.36 11.73 -37.05
N ARG A 174 19.21 11.64 -38.08
CA ARG A 174 19.07 10.66 -39.17
C ARG A 174 19.43 9.23 -38.77
N LEU A 175 20.29 9.02 -37.78
CA LEU A 175 20.70 7.70 -37.29
C LEU A 175 19.65 7.13 -36.32
N ILE A 176 19.00 7.96 -35.52
CA ILE A 176 17.81 7.64 -34.73
C ILE A 176 16.64 7.34 -35.68
N ALA A 177 16.48 8.11 -36.77
CA ALA A 177 15.44 7.89 -37.78
C ALA A 177 15.71 6.73 -38.78
N ARG A 178 16.96 6.33 -39.01
CA ARG A 178 17.35 5.24 -39.96
C ARG A 178 17.84 3.95 -39.29
N GLY A 179 18.25 4.00 -38.03
CA GLY A 179 18.87 2.89 -37.30
C GLY A 179 17.98 2.21 -36.25
N GLY A 180 16.87 2.86 -35.86
CA GLY A 180 15.81 2.29 -35.01
C GLY A 180 16.20 1.98 -33.56
N GLU A 181 15.20 1.56 -32.79
CA GLU A 181 15.28 1.07 -31.39
C GLU A 181 16.40 0.02 -31.13
N PRO A 182 16.76 -0.88 -32.08
CA PRO A 182 17.82 -1.88 -31.85
C PRO A 182 19.23 -1.30 -31.62
N ILE A 183 19.57 -0.16 -32.22
CA ILE A 183 20.86 0.51 -32.00
C ILE A 183 20.87 1.16 -30.62
N ILE A 184 19.74 1.75 -30.20
CA ILE A 184 19.61 2.37 -28.89
C ILE A 184 19.79 1.33 -27.79
N ARG A 185 19.11 0.19 -27.95
CA ARG A 185 19.24 -0.97 -27.05
C ARG A 185 20.69 -1.39 -26.87
N LYS A 186 21.44 -1.60 -27.96
CA LYS A 186 22.86 -2.02 -27.90
C LYS A 186 23.74 -1.00 -27.17
N ALA A 187 23.51 0.29 -27.39
CA ALA A 187 24.28 1.35 -26.74
C ALA A 187 23.98 1.42 -25.22
N VAL A 188 22.71 1.34 -24.82
CA VAL A 188 22.32 1.34 -23.39
C VAL A 188 22.86 0.09 -22.69
N THR A 189 22.75 -1.10 -23.30
CA THR A 189 23.34 -2.33 -22.74
C THR A 189 24.85 -2.22 -22.56
N LEU A 190 25.57 -1.61 -23.50
CA LEU A 190 27.01 -1.40 -23.39
C LEU A 190 27.37 -0.40 -22.28
N ALA A 191 26.65 0.74 -22.21
CA ALA A 191 26.85 1.74 -21.16
C ALA A 191 26.62 1.13 -19.77
N MET A 192 25.59 0.30 -19.60
CA MET A 192 25.32 -0.38 -18.34
C MET A 192 26.37 -1.40 -17.93
N ARG A 193 26.93 -2.14 -18.89
CA ARG A 193 28.03 -3.07 -18.60
C ARG A 193 29.24 -2.31 -18.05
N LEU A 194 29.54 -1.14 -18.63
CA LEU A 194 30.59 -0.24 -18.14
C LEU A 194 30.27 0.37 -16.77
N MET A 195 29.00 0.69 -16.48
CA MET A 195 28.56 1.16 -15.16
C MET A 195 28.60 0.06 -14.09
N GLY A 196 28.27 -1.19 -14.47
CA GLY A 196 28.34 -2.35 -13.58
C GLY A 196 29.74 -2.55 -13.02
N GLU A 197 30.78 -2.38 -13.84
CA GLU A 197 32.18 -2.46 -13.43
C GLU A 197 32.60 -1.39 -12.40
N GLN A 198 31.85 -0.29 -12.26
CA GLN A 198 32.14 0.79 -11.30
C GLN A 198 31.41 0.60 -9.95
N PHE A 199 30.25 -0.06 -9.92
CA PHE A 199 29.42 -0.20 -8.71
C PHE A 199 29.54 -1.57 -8.01
N VAL A 200 30.06 -2.60 -8.69
CA VAL A 200 30.47 -3.86 -8.05
C VAL A 200 31.97 -4.02 -8.10
N ALA A 201 32.54 -4.57 -7.02
CA ALA A 201 33.96 -4.91 -7.00
C ALA A 201 34.29 -6.09 -7.92
N GLY A 202 33.29 -6.91 -8.28
CA GLY A 202 33.38 -8.01 -9.22
C GLY A 202 32.05 -8.75 -9.35
N GLN A 203 31.87 -9.53 -10.42
CA GLN A 203 30.67 -10.35 -10.59
C GLN A 203 30.70 -11.60 -9.71
N THR A 204 31.90 -12.05 -9.35
CA THR A 204 32.15 -13.14 -8.42
C THR A 204 33.06 -12.69 -7.28
N ILE A 205 33.02 -13.41 -6.16
CA ILE A 205 33.89 -13.12 -5.02
C ILE A 205 35.38 -13.25 -5.38
N ALA A 206 35.74 -14.15 -6.29
CA ALA A 206 37.12 -14.31 -6.74
C ALA A 206 37.62 -13.08 -7.50
N GLU A 207 36.79 -12.53 -8.40
CA GLU A 207 37.10 -11.28 -9.11
C GLU A 207 37.21 -10.10 -8.15
N ALA A 208 36.26 -9.98 -7.20
CA ALA A 208 36.25 -8.91 -6.22
C ALA A 208 37.49 -8.93 -5.29
N LEU A 209 37.96 -10.12 -4.91
CA LEU A 209 39.21 -10.29 -4.15
C LEU A 209 40.44 -9.88 -4.99
N SER A 210 40.47 -10.25 -6.27
CA SER A 210 41.56 -9.87 -7.19
C SER A 210 41.62 -8.35 -7.38
N ASN A 211 40.47 -7.72 -7.64
CA ASN A 211 40.38 -6.28 -7.89
C ASN A 211 40.70 -5.45 -6.62
N GLY A 212 40.42 -5.99 -5.43
CA GLY A 212 40.67 -5.32 -4.15
C GLY A 212 42.14 -5.18 -3.76
N GLN A 213 43.05 -5.99 -4.32
CA GLN A 213 44.47 -6.04 -3.90
C GLN A 213 45.17 -4.68 -4.00
N ARG A 214 44.83 -3.87 -5.02
CA ARG A 214 45.38 -2.53 -5.20
C ARG A 214 45.13 -1.62 -3.99
N TRP A 215 43.91 -1.64 -3.47
CA TRP A 215 43.51 -0.82 -2.34
C TRP A 215 44.04 -1.39 -1.02
N GLU A 216 44.07 -2.72 -0.87
CA GLU A 216 44.68 -3.37 0.30
C GLU A 216 46.15 -2.98 0.46
N ALA A 217 46.91 -2.92 -0.64
CA ALA A 217 48.31 -2.49 -0.64
C ALA A 217 48.50 -1.03 -0.17
N GLN A 218 47.48 -0.19 -0.29
CA GLN A 218 47.49 1.20 0.20
C GLN A 218 47.03 1.33 1.66
N GLY A 219 46.64 0.23 2.31
CA GLY A 219 46.20 0.21 3.70
C GLY A 219 44.68 0.14 3.89
N PHE A 220 43.89 0.03 2.82
CA PHE A 220 42.44 -0.22 2.91
C PHE A 220 42.14 -1.67 3.30
N ARG A 221 40.92 -1.90 3.78
CA ARG A 221 40.36 -3.22 4.08
C ARG A 221 39.08 -3.43 3.30
N TYR A 222 38.56 -4.66 3.28
CA TYR A 222 37.28 -4.96 2.62
C TYR A 222 36.25 -5.57 3.55
N SER A 223 34.98 -5.29 3.28
CA SER A 223 33.81 -6.05 3.72
C SER A 223 32.97 -6.35 2.48
N TYR A 224 32.88 -7.61 2.08
CA TYR A 224 32.15 -7.97 0.85
C TYR A 224 30.65 -8.12 1.11
N ASP A 225 29.83 -7.53 0.24
CA ASP A 225 28.37 -7.64 0.24
C ASP A 225 27.93 -8.48 -0.95
N MET A 226 27.35 -9.64 -0.68
CA MET A 226 26.93 -10.59 -1.72
C MET A 226 25.58 -10.24 -2.36
N LEU A 227 25.01 -9.05 -2.06
CA LEU A 227 23.78 -8.51 -2.63
C LEU A 227 22.50 -9.34 -2.40
N GLY A 228 22.58 -10.44 -1.65
CA GLY A 228 21.42 -11.22 -1.26
C GLY A 228 20.57 -10.49 -0.22
N GLU A 229 19.27 -10.38 -0.49
CA GLU A 229 18.26 -9.81 0.41
C GLU A 229 16.87 -10.35 0.09
N ALA A 230 15.93 -10.16 1.04
CA ALA A 230 14.51 -10.40 0.86
C ALA A 230 14.17 -11.74 0.16
N ALA A 231 14.62 -12.86 0.74
CA ALA A 231 14.23 -14.17 0.24
C ALA A 231 12.70 -14.28 0.20
N ALA A 232 12.13 -14.65 -0.95
CA ALA A 232 10.69 -14.88 -1.08
C ALA A 232 10.32 -16.33 -0.76
N THR A 233 11.28 -17.24 -0.94
CA THR A 233 11.09 -18.70 -0.83
C THR A 233 12.17 -19.36 0.04
N ALA A 234 11.92 -20.59 0.49
CA ALA A 234 12.93 -21.41 1.15
C ALA A 234 14.16 -21.66 0.25
N ASP A 235 13.94 -21.84 -1.06
CA ASP A 235 15.00 -22.06 -2.05
C ASP A 235 15.88 -20.82 -2.24
N ASP A 236 15.30 -19.61 -2.21
CA ASP A 236 16.07 -18.37 -2.19
C ASP A 236 16.96 -18.31 -0.96
N ALA A 237 16.41 -18.62 0.22
CA ALA A 237 17.18 -18.62 1.45
C ALA A 237 18.33 -19.64 1.43
N ALA A 238 18.10 -20.83 0.86
CA ALA A 238 19.13 -21.85 0.68
C ALA A 238 20.22 -21.40 -0.31
N ARG A 239 19.83 -20.78 -1.42
CA ARG A 239 20.73 -20.22 -2.43
C ARG A 239 21.62 -19.13 -1.84
N TYR A 240 21.05 -18.18 -1.10
CA TYR A 240 21.81 -17.12 -0.45
C TYR A 240 22.75 -17.66 0.64
N LEU A 241 22.30 -18.64 1.44
CA LEU A 241 23.15 -19.31 2.41
C LEU A 241 24.40 -19.93 1.74
N ALA A 242 24.21 -20.66 0.63
CA ALA A 242 25.32 -21.27 -0.12
C ALA A 242 26.27 -20.21 -0.72
N ALA A 243 25.72 -19.09 -1.20
CA ALA A 243 26.52 -17.96 -1.70
C ALA A 243 27.38 -17.34 -0.59
N TYR A 244 26.82 -17.13 0.60
CA TYR A 244 27.57 -16.63 1.75
C TYR A 244 28.66 -17.61 2.20
N GLU A 245 28.38 -18.92 2.27
CA GLU A 245 29.39 -19.93 2.63
C GLU A 245 30.56 -19.94 1.64
N THR A 246 30.24 -19.90 0.35
CA THR A 246 31.25 -19.84 -0.73
C THR A 246 32.11 -18.59 -0.59
N ALA A 247 31.49 -17.45 -0.32
CA ALA A 247 32.19 -16.19 -0.12
C ALA A 247 33.08 -16.22 1.13
N ILE A 248 32.58 -16.69 2.27
CA ILE A 248 33.35 -16.80 3.53
C ILE A 248 34.60 -17.67 3.32
N HIS A 249 34.46 -18.82 2.65
CA HIS A 249 35.61 -19.67 2.32
C HIS A 249 36.66 -18.95 1.44
N ALA A 250 36.23 -18.20 0.42
CA ALA A 250 37.13 -17.47 -0.46
C ALA A 250 37.84 -16.31 0.27
N ILE A 251 37.07 -15.51 1.01
CA ILE A 251 37.55 -14.38 1.82
C ILE A 251 38.51 -14.87 2.91
N GLY A 252 38.17 -15.96 3.61
CA GLY A 252 38.99 -16.55 4.66
C GLY A 252 40.34 -17.05 4.16
N ARG A 253 40.37 -17.72 3.00
CA ARG A 253 41.63 -18.12 2.35
C ARG A 253 42.48 -16.93 1.93
N HIS A 254 41.86 -15.90 1.34
CA HIS A 254 42.56 -14.65 0.98
C HIS A 254 43.04 -13.87 2.21
N SER A 255 42.29 -13.92 3.33
CA SER A 255 42.66 -13.25 4.58
C SER A 255 44.01 -13.75 5.10
N GLY A 256 44.30 -15.06 4.97
CA GLY A 256 45.61 -15.60 5.30
C GLY A 256 46.01 -15.42 6.77
N GLY A 257 45.03 -15.35 7.69
CA GLY A 257 45.29 -15.13 9.12
C GLY A 257 45.57 -13.67 9.52
N ARG A 258 45.26 -12.69 8.67
CA ARG A 258 45.36 -11.24 9.00
C ARG A 258 44.37 -10.79 10.08
N GLY A 259 43.43 -11.65 10.46
CA GLY A 259 42.46 -11.42 11.53
C GLY A 259 41.34 -10.45 11.17
N ILE A 260 40.47 -10.19 12.14
CA ILE A 260 39.21 -9.45 11.94
C ILE A 260 39.39 -7.95 11.65
N TYR A 261 40.53 -7.36 12.04
CA TYR A 261 40.80 -5.92 11.86
C TYR A 261 41.60 -5.66 10.58
N GLU A 262 42.71 -6.37 10.37
CA GLU A 262 43.61 -6.14 9.24
C GLU A 262 43.27 -6.99 8.01
N GLY A 263 42.48 -8.05 8.18
CA GLY A 263 41.95 -8.88 7.10
C GLY A 263 40.62 -8.35 6.54
N PRO A 264 40.14 -8.92 5.42
CA PRO A 264 38.81 -8.69 4.90
C PRO A 264 37.74 -9.37 5.77
N GLY A 265 36.49 -8.93 5.59
CA GLY A 265 35.31 -9.55 6.18
C GLY A 265 34.17 -9.66 5.17
N ILE A 266 33.00 -10.07 5.67
CA ILE A 266 31.76 -10.19 4.89
C ILE A 266 30.61 -9.47 5.60
N SER A 267 29.67 -8.93 4.82
CA SER A 267 28.38 -8.42 5.27
C SER A 267 27.26 -9.34 4.79
N ILE A 268 26.31 -9.63 5.68
CA ILE A 268 25.14 -10.47 5.39
C ILE A 268 23.86 -9.74 5.77
N LYS A 269 22.74 -10.07 5.13
CA LYS A 269 21.40 -9.59 5.49
C LYS A 269 20.57 -10.75 6.01
N LEU A 270 19.82 -10.53 7.09
CA LEU A 270 19.06 -11.58 7.74
C LEU A 270 17.83 -11.97 6.90
N SER A 271 17.24 -11.01 6.18
CA SER A 271 16.16 -11.27 5.21
C SER A 271 16.56 -12.21 4.07
N ALA A 272 17.85 -12.33 3.74
CA ALA A 272 18.34 -13.28 2.74
C ALA A 272 18.35 -14.72 3.26
N LEU A 273 18.34 -14.93 4.57
CA LEU A 273 18.52 -16.25 5.19
C LEU A 273 17.20 -16.91 5.62
N HIS A 274 16.08 -16.21 5.50
CA HIS A 274 14.76 -16.74 5.83
C HIS A 274 13.64 -15.98 5.13
N PRO A 275 12.69 -16.67 4.47
CA PRO A 275 11.65 -16.01 3.70
C PRO A 275 10.64 -15.23 4.55
N ARG A 276 10.51 -15.61 5.83
CA ARG A 276 9.62 -14.95 6.79
C ARG A 276 10.36 -14.25 7.94
N TYR A 277 11.43 -13.51 7.65
CA TYR A 277 12.18 -12.73 8.65
C TYR A 277 11.36 -11.52 9.15
N THR A 278 10.47 -11.76 10.10
CA THR A 278 9.52 -10.79 10.67
C THR A 278 9.20 -11.13 12.13
N ARG A 279 8.82 -10.12 12.94
CA ARG A 279 8.49 -10.33 14.36
C ARG A 279 7.33 -11.30 14.59
N ILE A 280 6.35 -11.34 13.70
CA ILE A 280 5.21 -12.27 13.81
C ILE A 280 5.61 -13.74 13.65
N LYS A 281 6.75 -14.01 12.99
CA LYS A 281 7.33 -15.36 12.81
C LYS A 281 8.55 -15.60 13.69
N ARG A 282 8.62 -14.96 14.86
CA ARG A 282 9.78 -15.03 15.75
C ARG A 282 10.24 -16.46 16.02
N ASP A 283 9.31 -17.38 16.33
CA ASP A 283 9.68 -18.76 16.67
C ASP A 283 10.36 -19.48 15.51
N ARG A 284 9.87 -19.29 14.27
CA ARG A 284 10.52 -19.80 13.05
C ARG A 284 11.87 -19.13 12.83
N VAL A 285 12.00 -17.82 13.05
CA VAL A 285 13.28 -17.12 12.92
C VAL A 285 14.31 -17.66 13.92
N MET A 286 13.94 -17.83 15.18
CA MET A 286 14.83 -18.40 16.19
C MET A 286 15.12 -19.89 15.97
N GLY A 287 14.18 -20.64 15.39
CA GLY A 287 14.32 -22.08 15.12
C GLY A 287 15.03 -22.42 13.81
N GLU A 288 14.93 -21.58 12.79
CA GLU A 288 15.36 -21.87 11.41
C GLU A 288 16.45 -20.91 10.92
N LEU A 289 16.29 -19.60 11.13
CA LEU A 289 17.28 -18.59 10.70
C LEU A 289 18.50 -18.62 11.62
N LEU A 290 18.32 -18.62 12.94
CA LEU A 290 19.44 -18.58 13.89
C LEU A 290 20.45 -19.73 13.66
N PRO A 291 20.06 -21.00 13.41
CA PRO A 291 21.01 -22.05 13.07
C PRO A 291 21.80 -21.79 11.77
N ARG A 292 21.14 -21.25 10.72
CA ARG A 292 21.81 -20.88 9.46
C ARG A 292 22.83 -19.76 9.70
N LEU A 293 22.44 -18.75 10.48
CA LEU A 293 23.32 -17.66 10.88
C LEU A 293 24.51 -18.19 11.70
N LYS A 294 24.27 -19.02 12.72
CA LYS A 294 25.33 -19.64 13.53
C LYS A 294 26.33 -20.41 12.66
N ARG A 295 25.86 -21.15 11.65
CA ARG A 295 26.73 -21.86 10.70
C ARG A 295 27.70 -20.92 9.98
N LEU A 296 27.21 -19.79 9.46
CA LEU A 296 28.05 -18.78 8.81
C LEU A 296 29.05 -18.15 9.79
N VAL A 297 28.60 -17.86 11.01
CA VAL A 297 29.41 -17.23 12.05
C VAL A 297 30.52 -18.16 12.55
N LEU A 298 30.24 -19.46 12.71
CA LEU A 298 31.26 -20.47 13.02
C LEU A 298 32.31 -20.59 11.91
N LEU A 299 31.87 -20.51 10.66
CA LEU A 299 32.77 -20.54 9.51
C LEU A 299 33.67 -19.30 9.45
N ALA A 300 33.11 -18.11 9.71
CA ALA A 300 33.88 -16.87 9.82
C ALA A 300 34.91 -16.92 10.96
N ARG A 301 34.52 -17.50 12.12
CA ARG A 301 35.43 -17.77 13.24
C ARG A 301 36.58 -18.69 12.85
N GLN A 302 36.32 -19.75 12.09
CA GLN A 302 37.37 -20.69 11.65
C GLN A 302 38.49 -19.99 10.87
N TYR A 303 38.15 -18.97 10.08
CA TYR A 303 39.11 -18.18 9.30
C TYR A 303 39.58 -16.90 9.99
N ASP A 304 39.06 -16.59 11.18
CA ASP A 304 39.26 -15.34 11.91
C ASP A 304 39.00 -14.09 11.06
N ILE A 305 37.89 -14.06 10.31
CA ILE A 305 37.45 -12.91 9.52
C ILE A 305 36.21 -12.25 10.14
N GLY A 306 36.02 -10.94 9.97
CA GLY A 306 34.80 -10.28 10.45
C GLY A 306 33.55 -10.73 9.67
N LEU A 307 32.45 -11.00 10.37
CA LEU A 307 31.13 -11.20 9.77
C LEU A 307 30.16 -10.19 10.35
N ASN A 308 29.68 -9.29 9.51
CA ASN A 308 28.82 -8.19 9.90
C ASN A 308 27.36 -8.45 9.50
N ILE A 309 26.46 -8.34 10.47
CA ILE A 309 25.01 -8.41 10.24
C ILE A 309 24.51 -7.01 9.88
N ASP A 310 24.07 -6.83 8.64
CA ASP A 310 23.52 -5.57 8.16
C ASP A 310 22.16 -5.25 8.78
N ALA A 311 21.90 -3.95 8.99
CA ALA A 311 20.64 -3.45 9.50
C ALA A 311 19.69 -3.11 8.33
N GLU A 312 18.45 -3.54 8.47
CA GLU A 312 17.40 -3.43 7.44
C GLU A 312 16.31 -2.43 7.89
N GLU A 313 15.03 -2.76 7.73
CA GLU A 313 13.90 -1.95 8.18
C GLU A 313 13.78 -1.87 9.71
N ALA A 314 13.10 -0.84 10.21
CA ALA A 314 12.99 -0.56 11.63
C ALA A 314 12.26 -1.67 12.42
N ASP A 315 11.25 -2.31 11.84
CA ASP A 315 10.46 -3.40 12.47
C ASP A 315 11.24 -4.70 12.67
N ARG A 316 12.43 -4.82 12.08
CA ARG A 316 13.33 -5.96 12.23
C ARG A 316 14.41 -5.75 13.28
N LEU A 317 14.57 -4.53 13.81
CA LEU A 317 15.65 -4.21 14.74
C LEU A 317 15.59 -5.07 16.00
N ASP A 318 14.47 -5.10 16.73
CA ASP A 318 14.36 -5.86 17.98
C ASP A 318 14.58 -7.37 17.78
N LEU A 319 14.06 -7.93 16.67
CA LEU A 319 14.28 -9.33 16.30
C LEU A 319 15.75 -9.63 15.99
N SER A 320 16.45 -8.71 15.32
CA SER A 320 17.89 -8.87 15.06
C SER A 320 18.73 -8.82 16.35
N LEU A 321 18.30 -8.06 17.36
CA LEU A 321 18.96 -8.03 18.67
C LEU A 321 18.80 -9.37 19.42
N ASP A 322 17.67 -10.05 19.29
CA ASP A 322 17.49 -11.40 19.83
C ASP A 322 18.50 -12.40 19.22
N LEU A 323 18.67 -12.35 17.90
CA LEU A 323 19.64 -13.17 17.17
C LEU A 323 21.09 -12.85 17.60
N LEU A 324 21.43 -11.57 17.72
CA LEU A 324 22.76 -11.13 18.18
C LEU A 324 23.04 -11.62 19.60
N ALA A 325 22.08 -11.47 20.52
CA ALA A 325 22.23 -11.94 21.90
C ALA A 325 22.48 -13.45 21.96
N ALA A 326 21.72 -14.24 21.18
CA ALA A 326 21.91 -15.68 21.11
C ALA A 326 23.31 -16.06 20.62
N LEU A 327 23.85 -15.40 19.59
CA LEU A 327 25.21 -15.64 19.10
C LEU A 327 26.29 -15.25 20.13
N CYS A 328 26.12 -14.14 20.84
CA CYS A 328 27.10 -13.67 21.81
C CYS A 328 27.26 -14.63 23.00
N PHE A 329 26.17 -15.29 23.43
CA PHE A 329 26.19 -16.28 24.51
C PHE A 329 26.49 -17.71 24.05
N ASP A 330 26.65 -17.94 22.74
CA ASP A 330 27.00 -19.25 22.21
C ASP A 330 28.46 -19.61 22.56
N SER A 331 28.64 -20.74 23.24
CA SER A 331 29.93 -21.24 23.71
C SER A 331 30.88 -21.60 22.57
N ASP A 332 30.36 -22.01 21.41
CA ASP A 332 31.19 -22.42 20.27
C ASP A 332 31.93 -21.21 19.66
N LEU A 333 31.48 -20.01 19.98
CA LEU A 333 32.06 -18.74 19.52
C LEU A 333 33.00 -18.09 20.54
N ALA A 334 33.25 -18.73 21.68
CA ALA A 334 34.10 -18.18 22.73
C ALA A 334 35.50 -17.82 22.21
N GLY A 335 36.02 -16.68 22.68
CA GLY A 335 37.34 -16.15 22.34
C GLY A 335 37.44 -15.46 20.98
N TRP A 336 36.37 -15.40 20.19
CA TRP A 336 36.38 -14.73 18.88
C TRP A 336 35.54 -13.45 18.88
N ASN A 337 36.13 -12.37 18.35
CA ASN A 337 35.59 -11.01 18.39
C ASN A 337 35.10 -10.50 17.03
N GLY A 338 35.00 -11.38 16.02
CA GLY A 338 34.63 -11.02 14.66
C GLY A 338 33.12 -10.87 14.40
N ILE A 339 32.28 -10.91 15.45
CA ILE A 339 30.84 -10.67 15.32
C ILE A 339 30.63 -9.17 15.10
N GLY A 340 30.13 -8.82 13.92
CA GLY A 340 29.78 -7.47 13.53
C GLY A 340 28.28 -7.23 13.49
N PHE A 341 27.86 -6.01 13.81
CA PHE A 341 26.46 -5.59 13.79
C PHE A 341 26.32 -4.13 13.38
N VAL A 342 25.39 -3.84 12.46
CA VAL A 342 25.10 -2.47 12.01
C VAL A 342 24.02 -1.83 12.88
N ILE A 343 24.20 -0.56 13.18
CA ILE A 343 23.19 0.29 13.81
C ILE A 343 23.00 1.58 13.00
N GLN A 344 21.77 2.07 12.95
CA GLN A 344 21.36 3.15 12.05
C GLN A 344 21.05 4.43 12.84
N ALA A 345 21.90 5.44 12.72
CA ALA A 345 21.79 6.70 13.45
C ALA A 345 20.55 7.53 13.12
N TYR A 346 19.92 7.29 11.97
CA TYR A 346 18.65 7.94 11.62
C TYR A 346 17.47 7.45 12.48
N GLN A 347 17.60 6.34 13.21
CA GLN A 347 16.55 5.82 14.08
C GLN A 347 16.64 6.47 15.44
N LYS A 348 15.48 6.80 16.01
CA LYS A 348 15.34 7.39 17.34
C LYS A 348 15.87 6.48 18.46
N ARG A 349 15.93 5.17 18.20
CA ARG A 349 16.42 4.13 19.12
C ARG A 349 17.94 3.99 19.18
N CYS A 350 18.69 4.53 18.21
CA CYS A 350 20.11 4.18 18.00
C CYS A 350 20.99 4.35 19.25
N ALA A 351 20.83 5.45 19.98
CA ALA A 351 21.63 5.70 21.19
C ALA A 351 21.37 4.67 22.31
N PHE A 352 20.15 4.16 22.43
CA PHE A 352 19.76 3.14 23.42
C PHE A 352 20.23 1.75 23.00
N VAL A 353 20.22 1.46 21.70
CA VAL A 353 20.79 0.23 21.13
C VAL A 353 22.27 0.12 21.46
N ILE A 354 23.02 1.23 21.38
CA ILE A 354 24.44 1.26 21.76
C ILE A 354 24.63 0.89 23.23
N ASP A 355 23.81 1.42 24.14
CA ASP A 355 23.91 1.09 25.57
C ASP A 355 23.71 -0.41 25.79
N TRP A 356 22.72 -1.00 25.12
CA TRP A 356 22.46 -2.44 25.19
C TRP A 356 23.57 -3.28 24.55
N ILE A 357 24.12 -2.88 23.40
CA ILE A 357 25.22 -3.59 22.73
C ILE A 357 26.49 -3.55 23.59
N VAL A 358 26.81 -2.41 24.20
CA VAL A 358 27.97 -2.28 25.10
C VAL A 358 27.81 -3.16 26.34
N ASP A 359 26.61 -3.19 26.94
CA ASP A 359 26.29 -4.11 28.04
C ASP A 359 26.38 -5.59 27.61
N LEU A 360 25.81 -5.95 26.45
CA LEU A 360 25.86 -7.30 25.90
C LEU A 360 27.31 -7.75 25.68
N ALA A 361 28.13 -6.90 25.05
CA ALA A 361 29.54 -7.15 24.81
C ALA A 361 30.30 -7.46 26.11
N ARG A 362 30.10 -6.64 27.14
CA ARG A 362 30.73 -6.84 28.46
C ARG A 362 30.28 -8.13 29.14
N ARG A 363 28.97 -8.41 29.15
CA ARG A 363 28.42 -9.63 29.78
C ARG A 363 28.78 -10.91 29.03
N SER A 364 28.91 -10.86 27.71
CA SER A 364 29.32 -11.99 26.88
C SER A 364 30.84 -12.12 26.73
N GLN A 365 31.60 -11.15 27.26
CA GLN A 365 33.06 -11.04 27.11
C GLN A 365 33.50 -11.07 25.64
N ARG A 366 32.74 -10.41 24.77
CA ARG A 366 33.04 -10.25 23.34
C ARG A 366 33.26 -8.77 23.03
N ARG A 367 34.30 -8.46 22.28
CA ARG A 367 34.49 -7.13 21.71
C ARG A 367 33.79 -7.06 20.36
N LEU A 368 32.58 -6.50 20.33
CA LEU A 368 31.74 -6.51 19.12
C LEU A 368 32.19 -5.48 18.08
N MET A 369 32.17 -5.83 16.80
CA MET A 369 32.44 -4.88 15.71
C MET A 369 31.14 -4.12 15.41
N VAL A 370 31.06 -2.83 15.74
CA VAL A 370 29.81 -2.07 15.62
C VAL A 370 29.91 -1.06 14.51
N ARG A 371 29.21 -1.32 13.41
CA ARG A 371 29.13 -0.41 12.27
C ARG A 371 28.04 0.62 12.48
N LEU A 372 28.43 1.88 12.64
CA LEU A 372 27.50 3.00 12.70
C LEU A 372 27.29 3.54 11.28
N VAL A 373 26.06 3.47 10.78
CA VAL A 373 25.62 4.08 9.52
C VAL A 373 24.59 5.17 9.82
N LYS A 374 24.22 5.98 8.82
CA LYS A 374 23.03 6.84 8.92
C LYS A 374 21.75 5.99 8.82
N GLY A 375 21.51 5.40 7.65
CA GLY A 375 20.36 4.56 7.35
C GLY A 375 20.02 4.61 5.86
N ALA A 376 19.38 3.56 5.34
CA ALA A 376 19.15 3.38 3.89
C ALA A 376 17.68 3.20 3.48
N TYR A 377 16.74 3.24 4.44
CA TYR A 377 15.32 2.92 4.22
C TYR A 377 14.40 4.10 4.53
N TRP A 378 14.93 5.33 4.59
CA TRP A 378 14.25 6.47 5.21
C TRP A 378 12.87 6.75 4.63
N ASP A 379 12.75 6.82 3.31
CA ASP A 379 11.49 7.09 2.62
C ASP A 379 10.43 6.00 2.86
N SER A 380 10.87 4.75 2.88
CA SER A 380 10.04 3.57 3.14
C SER A 380 9.54 3.57 4.59
N GLU A 381 10.37 3.99 5.55
CA GLU A 381 9.96 4.16 6.95
C GLU A 381 8.92 5.28 7.13
N ILE A 382 9.05 6.39 6.40
CA ILE A 382 8.05 7.47 6.40
C ILE A 382 6.72 6.96 5.82
N LYS A 383 6.76 6.33 4.64
CA LYS A 383 5.56 5.77 3.98
C LYS A 383 4.88 4.75 4.89
N ARG A 384 5.62 3.78 5.43
CA ARG A 384 5.07 2.70 6.25
C ARG A 384 4.41 3.23 7.51
N ALA A 385 5.04 4.14 8.24
CA ALA A 385 4.44 4.74 9.43
C ALA A 385 3.14 5.50 9.12
N GLN A 386 3.05 6.17 7.96
CA GLN A 386 1.82 6.85 7.52
C GLN A 386 0.72 5.86 7.14
N VAL A 387 1.04 4.82 6.34
CA VAL A 387 0.10 3.78 5.93
C VAL A 387 -0.46 3.05 7.15
N ASP A 388 0.40 2.66 8.08
CA ASP A 388 0.03 1.91 9.28
C ASP A 388 -0.63 2.80 10.36
N GLY A 389 -0.67 4.13 10.16
CA GLY A 389 -1.33 5.06 11.08
C GLY A 389 -0.67 5.11 12.46
N LEU A 390 0.64 5.02 12.52
CA LEU A 390 1.40 4.87 13.77
C LEU A 390 1.60 6.24 14.47
N ALA A 391 1.94 6.23 15.77
CA ALA A 391 2.00 7.46 16.57
C ALA A 391 2.99 8.51 16.04
N ASP A 392 4.17 8.05 15.59
CA ASP A 392 5.24 8.87 15.02
C ASP A 392 6.14 7.97 14.14
N PHE A 393 7.12 8.57 13.47
CA PHE A 393 8.13 7.89 12.67
C PHE A 393 9.17 7.21 13.57
N PRO A 394 9.73 6.06 13.14
CA PRO A 394 10.83 5.41 13.86
C PRO A 394 12.19 6.07 13.56
N VAL A 395 12.20 6.98 12.59
CA VAL A 395 13.36 7.73 12.10
C VAL A 395 13.18 9.23 12.31
N PHE A 396 14.28 9.97 12.30
CA PHE A 396 14.27 11.43 12.23
C PHE A 396 13.74 11.91 10.89
N THR A 397 13.02 13.03 10.87
CA THR A 397 12.42 13.60 9.65
C THR A 397 13.27 14.69 9.00
N ARG A 398 14.26 15.23 9.73
CA ARG A 398 15.30 16.13 9.19
C ARG A 398 16.65 15.42 9.14
N LYS A 399 17.39 15.62 8.05
CA LYS A 399 18.73 15.07 7.83
C LYS A 399 19.72 15.60 8.88
N SER A 400 19.63 16.88 9.24
CA SER A 400 20.49 17.48 10.27
C SER A 400 20.34 16.78 11.64
N HIS A 401 19.14 16.30 11.99
CA HIS A 401 18.91 15.55 13.22
C HIS A 401 19.60 14.17 13.17
N THR A 402 19.57 13.51 12.02
CA THR A 402 20.35 12.28 11.78
C THR A 402 21.85 12.52 11.92
N ASP A 403 22.38 13.65 11.43
CA ASP A 403 23.80 13.98 11.59
C ASP A 403 24.18 14.19 13.07
N VAL A 404 23.34 14.90 13.84
CA VAL A 404 23.53 15.07 15.30
C VAL A 404 23.49 13.71 16.00
N SER A 405 22.49 12.88 15.70
CA SER A 405 22.37 11.53 16.24
C SER A 405 23.61 10.68 15.94
N TYR A 406 24.14 10.75 14.71
CA TYR A 406 25.35 10.04 14.31
C TYR A 406 26.55 10.46 15.16
N LEU A 407 26.79 11.76 15.35
CA LEU A 407 27.90 12.25 16.18
C LEU A 407 27.75 11.88 17.66
N ALA A 408 26.53 11.98 18.20
CA ALA A 408 26.22 11.55 19.56
C ALA A 408 26.51 10.05 19.76
N CYS A 409 26.03 9.22 18.82
CA CYS A 409 26.27 7.77 18.82
C CYS A 409 27.76 7.43 18.67
N ALA A 410 28.50 8.16 17.82
CA ALA A 410 29.93 7.97 17.67
C ALA A 410 30.68 8.24 18.98
N ARG A 411 30.29 9.26 19.75
CA ARG A 411 30.86 9.53 21.07
C ARG A 411 30.65 8.38 22.04
N LYS A 412 29.43 7.80 22.08
CA LYS A 412 29.12 6.65 22.94
C LYS A 412 30.00 5.44 22.60
N LEU A 413 30.16 5.15 21.31
CA LEU A 413 30.99 4.03 20.85
C LEU A 413 32.47 4.24 21.18
N LEU A 414 33.01 5.45 20.97
CA LEU A 414 34.40 5.78 21.32
C LEU A 414 34.68 5.69 22.83
N ALA A 415 33.64 5.86 23.67
CA ALA A 415 33.75 5.78 25.13
C ALA A 415 33.78 4.35 25.69
N ALA A 416 33.61 3.31 24.86
CA ALA A 416 33.59 1.90 25.28
C ALA A 416 34.56 1.02 24.47
N PRO A 417 35.86 1.38 24.36
CA PRO A 417 36.83 0.65 23.53
C PRO A 417 37.09 -0.78 24.02
N ASP A 418 36.80 -1.06 25.29
CA ASP A 418 36.86 -2.40 25.91
C ASP A 418 35.78 -3.35 25.34
N ALA A 419 34.60 -2.81 25.04
CA ALA A 419 33.41 -3.57 24.70
C ALA A 419 33.17 -3.62 23.18
N VAL A 420 33.55 -2.57 22.45
CA VAL A 420 33.25 -2.47 21.02
C VAL A 420 34.47 -2.03 20.21
N PHE A 421 34.48 -2.46 18.95
CA PHE A 421 35.30 -1.93 17.87
C PHE A 421 34.40 -1.06 16.97
N PRO A 422 34.42 0.27 17.12
CA PRO A 422 33.57 1.15 16.32
C PRO A 422 34.02 1.20 14.86
N GLN A 423 33.06 1.12 13.94
CA GLN A 423 33.29 1.23 12.49
C GLN A 423 32.39 2.35 11.94
N PHE A 424 32.95 3.51 11.63
CA PHE A 424 32.20 4.69 11.23
C PHE A 424 32.01 4.75 9.72
N ALA A 425 30.85 4.31 9.24
CA ALA A 425 30.51 4.28 7.81
C ALA A 425 29.87 5.62 7.37
N THR A 426 30.64 6.45 6.67
CA THR A 426 30.17 7.78 6.20
C THR A 426 31.00 8.29 5.03
N HIS A 427 30.36 9.00 4.10
CA HIS A 427 31.05 9.77 3.05
C HIS A 427 31.09 11.28 3.34
N ASN A 428 30.57 11.71 4.49
CA ASN A 428 30.51 13.12 4.84
C ASN A 428 31.80 13.57 5.54
N ALA A 429 32.55 14.46 4.90
CA ALA A 429 33.84 14.95 5.39
C ALA A 429 33.75 15.68 6.74
N ARG A 430 32.66 16.42 7.00
CA ARG A 430 32.44 17.08 8.31
C ARG A 430 32.22 16.04 9.41
N THR A 431 31.38 15.04 9.17
CA THR A 431 31.17 13.94 10.12
C THR A 431 32.48 13.22 10.43
N LEU A 432 33.27 12.88 9.41
CA LEU A 432 34.59 12.25 9.56
C LEU A 432 35.51 13.10 10.43
N ALA A 433 35.68 14.39 10.09
CA ALA A 433 36.58 15.28 10.79
C ALA A 433 36.17 15.48 12.27
N SER A 434 34.87 15.60 12.54
CA SER A 434 34.35 15.67 13.91
C SER A 434 34.70 14.43 14.73
N ILE A 435 34.67 13.23 14.13
CA ILE A 435 35.00 11.97 14.82
C ILE A 435 36.49 11.84 15.07
N VAL A 436 37.34 12.27 14.13
CA VAL A 436 38.80 12.30 14.33
C VAL A 436 39.15 13.17 15.54
N GLU A 437 38.57 14.37 15.63
CA GLU A 437 38.78 15.26 16.77
C GLU A 437 38.16 14.73 18.06
N MET A 438 37.04 14.02 17.98
CA MET A 438 36.38 13.38 19.12
C MET A 438 37.21 12.22 19.71
N ALA A 439 37.88 11.44 18.86
CA ALA A 439 38.74 10.34 19.27
C ALA A 439 40.09 10.80 19.85
N GLY A 440 40.51 12.03 19.53
CA GLY A 440 41.75 12.63 19.99
C GLY A 440 43.00 12.11 19.26
N PRO A 441 44.19 12.58 19.67
CA PRO A 441 45.45 12.31 18.96
C PRO A 441 46.00 10.90 19.18
N ASN A 442 45.63 10.22 20.28
CA ASN A 442 46.20 8.94 20.70
C ASN A 442 45.51 7.75 20.01
N PHE A 443 45.68 7.65 18.69
CA PHE A 443 45.16 6.52 17.92
C PHE A 443 46.07 5.30 18.03
N TYR A 444 45.45 4.13 18.12
CA TYR A 444 46.14 2.84 17.99
C TYR A 444 45.33 1.93 17.07
N ARG A 445 46.02 1.04 16.33
CA ARG A 445 45.35 0.09 15.43
C ARG A 445 44.42 -0.83 16.22
N GLY A 446 43.22 -1.05 15.69
CA GLY A 446 42.16 -1.78 16.38
C GLY A 446 41.35 -0.93 17.37
N GLN A 447 41.62 0.37 17.53
CA GLN A 447 40.77 1.27 18.34
C GLN A 447 39.40 1.47 17.68
N TYR A 448 39.39 1.97 16.44
CA TYR A 448 38.23 2.12 15.57
C TYR A 448 38.69 2.13 14.11
N GLU A 449 37.75 2.03 13.17
CA GLU A 449 37.99 2.28 11.74
C GLU A 449 36.91 3.16 11.13
N PHE A 450 37.20 3.77 9.99
CA PHE A 450 36.17 4.29 9.11
C PHE A 450 35.73 3.24 8.10
N GLN A 451 34.58 3.46 7.48
CA GLN A 451 34.14 2.66 6.34
C GLN A 451 33.56 3.54 5.24
N CYS A 452 33.69 3.06 4.03
CA CYS A 452 33.15 3.70 2.84
C CYS A 452 32.61 2.65 1.88
N LEU A 453 31.98 3.11 0.81
CA LEU A 453 31.43 2.27 -0.22
C LEU A 453 32.37 2.24 -1.42
N HIS A 454 32.50 1.08 -2.04
CA HIS A 454 33.22 0.91 -3.29
C HIS A 454 32.65 1.76 -4.44
N GLY A 455 33.53 2.37 -5.22
CA GLY A 455 33.20 3.20 -6.37
C GLY A 455 32.66 4.59 -6.00
N MET A 456 32.71 4.98 -4.73
CA MET A 456 32.11 6.23 -4.24
C MET A 456 32.95 6.92 -3.15
N GLY A 457 33.41 6.17 -2.15
CA GLY A 457 34.03 6.76 -0.97
C GLY A 457 35.54 6.86 -1.04
N GLU A 458 36.18 6.12 -1.94
CA GLU A 458 37.64 6.03 -2.05
C GLU A 458 38.32 7.40 -2.19
N PRO A 459 37.84 8.35 -3.02
CA PRO A 459 38.50 9.65 -3.19
C PRO A 459 38.68 10.44 -1.88
N LEU A 460 37.73 10.31 -0.94
CA LEU A 460 37.80 10.94 0.38
C LEU A 460 38.81 10.21 1.26
N TYR A 461 38.74 8.89 1.31
CA TYR A 461 39.53 8.09 2.24
C TYR A 461 40.98 7.87 1.83
N GLU A 462 41.34 8.11 0.56
CA GLU A 462 42.74 8.27 0.15
C GLU A 462 43.46 9.42 0.89
N GLU A 463 42.70 10.43 1.35
CA GLU A 463 43.24 11.53 2.17
C GLU A 463 43.28 11.20 3.67
N VAL A 464 42.87 9.99 4.04
CA VAL A 464 42.69 9.55 5.43
C VAL A 464 43.60 8.37 5.76
N VAL A 465 43.67 7.38 4.87
CA VAL A 465 44.44 6.15 5.03
C VAL A 465 45.93 6.39 4.80
N GLY A 466 46.76 5.80 5.68
CA GLY A 466 48.22 5.78 5.55
C GLY A 466 48.95 6.81 6.42
N SER A 467 50.21 6.49 6.74
CA SER A 467 51.04 7.26 7.68
C SER A 467 51.40 8.67 7.22
N ALA A 468 51.29 8.95 5.91
CA ALA A 468 51.50 10.27 5.32
C ALA A 468 50.23 11.14 5.33
N LYS A 469 49.11 10.63 5.86
CA LYS A 469 47.79 11.27 5.88
C LYS A 469 47.30 11.37 7.34
N LEU A 470 46.07 10.97 7.64
CA LEU A 470 45.54 10.95 9.01
C LEU A 470 45.89 9.64 9.74
N ASP A 471 46.47 8.65 9.05
CA ASP A 471 46.78 7.32 9.57
C ASP A 471 45.59 6.68 10.29
N ARG A 472 44.41 6.73 9.65
CA ARG A 472 43.20 6.03 10.10
C ARG A 472 42.79 4.98 9.07
N PRO A 473 42.48 3.74 9.49
CA PRO A 473 42.08 2.69 8.56
C PRO A 473 40.69 2.96 7.99
N CYS A 474 40.47 2.55 6.75
CA CYS A 474 39.16 2.55 6.11
C CYS A 474 38.86 1.17 5.49
N ARG A 475 37.68 0.62 5.82
CA ARG A 475 37.15 -0.59 5.19
C ARG A 475 36.16 -0.25 4.10
N ILE A 476 36.42 -0.73 2.90
CA ILE A 476 35.55 -0.58 1.73
C ILE A 476 34.49 -1.68 1.78
N TYR A 477 33.23 -1.27 1.87
CA TYR A 477 32.08 -2.11 1.64
C TYR A 477 31.94 -2.36 0.13
N ALA A 478 32.08 -3.61 -0.30
CA ALA A 478 32.25 -3.95 -1.71
C ALA A 478 31.12 -4.89 -2.19
N PRO A 479 30.17 -4.39 -3.00
CA PRO A 479 29.15 -5.20 -3.64
C PRO A 479 29.75 -6.25 -4.58
N VAL A 480 29.22 -7.47 -4.54
CA VAL A 480 29.64 -8.61 -5.35
C VAL A 480 28.40 -9.35 -5.85
N GLY A 481 28.25 -9.46 -7.17
CA GLY A 481 27.15 -10.22 -7.75
C GLY A 481 26.99 -9.98 -9.24
N SER A 482 26.13 -10.79 -9.86
CA SER A 482 25.80 -10.65 -11.28
C SER A 482 25.14 -9.29 -11.58
N HIS A 483 25.16 -8.88 -12.85
CA HIS A 483 24.42 -7.69 -13.28
C HIS A 483 22.93 -7.78 -12.91
N GLU A 484 22.27 -8.95 -13.03
CA GLU A 484 20.86 -9.09 -12.66
C GLU A 484 20.61 -8.79 -11.16
N THR A 485 21.52 -9.26 -10.29
CA THR A 485 21.47 -9.07 -8.83
C THR A 485 21.77 -7.63 -8.43
N LEU A 486 22.74 -6.99 -9.09
CA LEU A 486 23.13 -5.59 -8.84
C LEU A 486 21.98 -4.61 -9.07
N LEU A 487 21.14 -4.85 -10.07
CA LEU A 487 20.17 -3.86 -10.54
C LEU A 487 19.03 -3.57 -9.55
N ALA A 488 18.55 -4.58 -8.81
CA ALA A 488 17.52 -4.38 -7.76
C ALA A 488 18.07 -3.49 -6.64
N TYR A 489 19.36 -3.61 -6.41
CA TYR A 489 20.08 -2.87 -5.39
C TYR A 489 20.49 -1.45 -5.82
N LEU A 490 20.76 -1.26 -7.12
CA LEU A 490 21.37 -0.06 -7.66
C LEU A 490 20.49 1.19 -7.49
N VAL A 491 19.18 1.09 -7.65
CA VAL A 491 18.28 2.26 -7.49
C VAL A 491 18.37 2.81 -6.07
N ARG A 492 18.14 1.97 -5.05
CA ARG A 492 18.25 2.38 -3.64
C ARG A 492 19.65 2.93 -3.32
N ARG A 493 20.69 2.32 -3.90
CA ARG A 493 22.08 2.78 -3.69
C ARG A 493 22.34 4.16 -4.28
N LEU A 494 21.79 4.45 -5.45
CA LEU A 494 21.87 5.76 -6.09
C LEU A 494 21.04 6.79 -5.34
N LEU A 495 19.88 6.42 -4.79
CA LEU A 495 19.07 7.33 -3.96
C LEU A 495 19.82 7.78 -2.70
N GLU A 496 20.53 6.86 -2.02
CA GLU A 496 21.34 7.16 -0.82
C GLU A 496 22.35 8.30 -1.05
N ASN A 497 22.92 8.37 -2.26
CA ASN A 497 24.01 9.30 -2.58
C ASN A 497 23.64 10.41 -3.57
N GLY A 498 22.51 10.26 -4.27
CA GLY A 498 21.99 11.17 -5.29
C GLY A 498 20.86 12.09 -4.82
N ALA A 499 20.34 11.93 -3.59
CA ALA A 499 19.40 12.88 -3.00
C ALA A 499 20.00 14.30 -2.90
N ASN A 500 19.17 15.34 -3.00
CA ASN A 500 19.63 16.75 -2.97
C ASN A 500 20.33 17.10 -1.66
N THR A 501 19.99 16.41 -0.57
CA THR A 501 20.58 16.60 0.75
C THR A 501 21.83 15.74 0.99
N SER A 502 22.19 14.85 0.05
CA SER A 502 23.37 14.00 0.16
C SER A 502 24.67 14.79 -0.01
N PHE A 503 25.69 14.44 0.78
CA PHE A 503 26.99 15.11 0.71
C PHE A 503 27.69 14.87 -0.63
N VAL A 504 27.57 13.66 -1.20
CA VAL A 504 28.20 13.28 -2.47
C VAL A 504 27.62 14.09 -3.63
N ASN A 505 26.30 14.33 -3.61
CA ASN A 505 25.67 15.20 -4.60
C ASN A 505 26.09 16.68 -4.40
N ARG A 506 26.01 17.19 -3.17
CA ARG A 506 26.32 18.60 -2.86
C ARG A 506 27.79 18.99 -3.06
N ILE A 507 28.75 18.07 -2.89
CA ILE A 507 30.17 18.38 -3.10
C ILE A 507 30.49 18.58 -4.59
N ALA A 508 29.78 17.84 -5.46
CA ALA A 508 29.93 17.92 -6.90
C ALA A 508 29.33 19.22 -7.49
N ASP A 509 28.32 19.78 -6.82
CA ASP A 509 27.67 21.03 -7.20
C ASP A 509 28.58 22.25 -6.89
N PRO A 510 29.00 23.02 -7.93
CA PRO A 510 29.82 24.21 -7.74
C PRO A 510 29.07 25.38 -7.09
N ALA A 511 27.72 25.39 -7.08
CA ALA A 511 26.92 26.41 -6.44
C ALA A 511 26.92 26.30 -4.90
N VAL A 512 27.14 25.09 -4.37
CA VAL A 512 27.24 24.87 -2.93
C VAL A 512 28.62 25.30 -2.44
N SER A 513 28.66 26.21 -1.46
CA SER A 513 29.92 26.69 -0.89
C SER A 513 30.58 25.63 0.01
N VAL A 514 31.91 25.70 0.16
CA VAL A 514 32.63 24.80 1.09
C VAL A 514 32.15 25.00 2.53
N ASP A 515 31.86 26.24 2.92
CA ASP A 515 31.37 26.56 4.28
C ASP A 515 30.02 25.92 4.58
N GLU A 516 29.14 25.83 3.58
CA GLU A 516 27.84 25.15 3.70
C GLU A 516 27.99 23.61 3.83
N LEU A 517 28.97 23.02 3.16
CA LEU A 517 29.27 21.58 3.24
C LEU A 517 29.85 21.16 4.59
N ILE A 518 30.63 22.05 5.21
CA ILE A 518 31.33 21.79 6.48
C ILE A 518 30.60 22.36 7.70
N ALA A 519 29.40 22.91 7.52
CA ALA A 519 28.60 23.46 8.60
C ALA A 519 28.41 22.45 9.74
N ASP A 520 28.51 22.92 10.98
CA ASP A 520 28.34 22.08 12.16
C ASP A 520 26.84 21.76 12.36
N PRO A 521 26.41 20.49 12.25
CA PRO A 521 25.01 20.13 12.42
C PRO A 521 24.49 20.46 13.84
N VAL A 522 25.33 20.40 14.87
CA VAL A 522 24.93 20.74 16.24
C VAL A 522 24.63 22.24 16.36
N ALA A 523 25.48 23.08 15.77
CA ALA A 523 25.27 24.52 15.75
C ALA A 523 24.05 24.90 14.90
N LEU A 524 23.88 24.27 13.73
CA LEU A 524 22.74 24.48 12.84
C LEU A 524 21.41 24.21 13.55
N VAL A 525 21.31 23.07 14.24
CA VAL A 525 20.09 22.69 14.97
C VAL A 525 19.85 23.63 16.15
N ARG A 526 20.88 23.96 16.95
CA ARG A 526 20.74 24.88 18.09
C ARG A 526 20.34 26.29 17.67
N ALA A 527 20.74 26.73 16.48
CA ALA A 527 20.38 28.03 15.92
C ALA A 527 18.98 28.04 15.29
N SER A 528 18.34 26.88 15.10
CA SER A 528 16.97 26.82 14.56
C SER A 528 15.96 27.38 15.57
N GLN A 529 14.84 27.91 15.07
CA GLN A 529 13.80 28.50 15.91
C GLN A 529 13.18 27.48 16.89
N HIS A 530 13.08 26.22 16.45
CA HIS A 530 12.52 25.12 17.23
C HIS A 530 13.46 23.89 17.13
N PRO A 531 14.54 23.82 17.93
CA PRO A 531 15.48 22.70 17.89
C PRO A 531 14.75 21.36 18.09
N GLY A 532 14.90 20.46 17.12
CA GLY A 532 14.27 19.15 17.15
C GLY A 532 12.86 19.06 16.60
N ALA A 533 12.28 20.16 16.09
CA ALA A 533 10.99 20.11 15.43
C ALA A 533 11.03 19.20 14.17
N PRO A 534 10.01 18.35 13.96
CA PRO A 534 9.89 17.55 12.74
C PRO A 534 9.94 18.40 11.46
N HIS A 535 10.17 17.77 10.31
CA HIS A 535 10.18 18.44 9.02
C HIS A 535 8.78 18.92 8.62
N ASP A 536 8.64 20.19 8.25
CA ASP A 536 7.33 20.84 8.04
C ASP A 536 6.52 20.24 6.87
N SER A 537 7.20 19.74 5.85
CA SER A 537 6.59 19.06 4.70
C SER A 537 6.24 17.58 4.94
N ILE A 538 6.61 16.99 6.08
CA ILE A 538 6.31 15.59 6.39
C ILE A 538 5.21 15.56 7.45
N ARG A 539 4.00 15.24 7.00
CA ARG A 539 2.85 15.15 7.91
C ARG A 539 2.97 13.92 8.80
N ASN A 540 2.78 14.11 10.10
CA ASN A 540 2.63 13.01 11.05
C ASN A 540 1.46 12.09 10.61
N PRO A 541 1.55 10.75 10.79
CA PRO A 541 0.50 9.82 10.36
C PRO A 541 -0.90 10.17 10.87
N ARG A 542 -1.02 10.68 12.10
CA ARG A 542 -2.29 11.08 12.71
C ARG A 542 -2.94 12.29 12.03
N GLN A 543 -2.11 13.15 11.42
CA GLN A 543 -2.49 14.42 10.79
C GLN A 543 -2.44 14.37 9.26
N LEU A 544 -2.41 13.18 8.67
CA LEU A 544 -2.22 12.98 7.23
C LEU A 544 -3.19 13.81 6.36
N PHE A 545 -4.45 13.92 6.79
CA PHE A 545 -5.53 14.62 6.09
C PHE A 545 -5.68 16.10 6.51
N GLY A 546 -4.70 16.65 7.22
CA GLY A 546 -4.71 18.05 7.67
C GLY A 546 -5.86 18.36 8.64
N PRO A 547 -6.40 19.59 8.63
CA PRO A 547 -7.47 19.99 9.56
C PRO A 547 -8.84 19.37 9.23
N GLY A 548 -9.01 18.77 8.04
CA GLY A 548 -10.30 18.22 7.60
C GLY A 548 -10.77 17.03 8.43
N ARG A 549 -9.83 16.16 8.83
CA ARG A 549 -10.09 15.06 9.77
C ARG A 549 -8.79 14.48 10.34
N LEU A 550 -8.88 13.88 11.52
CA LEU A 550 -7.82 13.01 12.03
C LEU A 550 -7.83 11.67 11.28
N ASN A 551 -6.64 11.13 11.03
CA ASN A 551 -6.47 9.76 10.52
C ASN A 551 -6.73 8.76 11.66
N SER A 552 -7.28 7.58 11.35
CA SER A 552 -7.33 6.46 12.29
C SER A 552 -5.91 6.04 12.74
N ALA A 553 -5.77 5.66 14.02
CA ALA A 553 -4.50 5.14 14.54
C ALA A 553 -4.42 3.62 14.41
N GLY A 554 -3.27 3.06 14.03
CA GLY A 554 -2.99 1.62 14.04
C GLY A 554 -2.40 1.11 15.34
N LEU A 555 -1.74 -0.05 15.26
CA LEU A 555 -0.90 -0.64 16.30
C LEU A 555 0.36 -1.23 15.62
N ASP A 556 1.54 -1.02 16.20
CA ASP A 556 2.80 -1.58 15.71
C ASP A 556 3.00 -3.00 16.25
N LEU A 557 2.78 -4.01 15.40
CA LEU A 557 2.95 -5.42 15.77
C LEU A 557 4.42 -5.86 15.91
N SER A 558 5.37 -4.93 15.77
CA SER A 558 6.78 -5.14 16.09
C SER A 558 7.22 -4.56 17.43
N ASP A 559 6.37 -3.77 18.09
CA ASP A 559 6.64 -3.16 19.40
C ASP A 559 6.17 -4.10 20.53
N GLU A 560 7.11 -4.57 21.36
CA GLU A 560 6.80 -5.52 22.45
C GLU A 560 5.93 -4.91 23.56
N ALA A 561 6.01 -3.59 23.81
CA ALA A 561 5.14 -2.93 24.77
C ALA A 561 3.70 -2.89 24.23
N GLU A 562 3.55 -2.57 22.95
CA GLU A 562 2.24 -2.54 22.28
C GLU A 562 1.62 -3.94 22.14
N LEU A 563 2.44 -4.97 21.87
CA LEU A 563 2.01 -6.37 21.90
C LEU A 563 1.55 -6.80 23.31
N GLY A 564 2.24 -6.37 24.36
CA GLY A 564 1.83 -6.61 25.74
C GLY A 564 0.44 -6.02 26.04
N GLU A 565 0.25 -4.74 25.75
CA GLU A 565 -1.04 -4.04 25.95
C GLU A 565 -2.16 -4.66 25.09
N LEU A 566 -1.85 -5.04 23.85
CA LEU A 566 -2.80 -5.73 22.99
C LEU A 566 -3.18 -7.09 23.57
N GLY A 567 -2.22 -7.88 24.04
CA GLY A 567 -2.44 -9.19 24.65
C GLY A 567 -3.39 -9.13 25.85
N GLU A 568 -3.23 -8.12 26.71
CA GLU A 568 -4.16 -7.87 27.83
C GLU A 568 -5.58 -7.58 27.33
N GLY A 569 -5.73 -6.72 26.32
CA GLY A 569 -7.02 -6.40 25.72
C GLY A 569 -7.70 -7.59 25.04
N LEU A 570 -6.93 -8.43 24.35
CA LEU A 570 -7.41 -9.66 23.72
C LEU A 570 -7.92 -10.66 24.78
N LEU A 571 -7.13 -10.89 25.84
CA LEU A 571 -7.53 -11.75 26.97
C LEU A 571 -8.76 -11.21 27.70
N ALA A 572 -8.87 -9.89 27.87
CA ALA A 572 -10.05 -9.26 28.44
C ALA A 572 -11.29 -9.47 27.57
N SER A 573 -11.16 -9.35 26.24
CA SER A 573 -12.26 -9.56 25.30
C SER A 573 -12.86 -10.97 25.37
N ALA A 574 -12.02 -11.98 25.62
CA ALA A 574 -12.45 -13.38 25.73
C ALA A 574 -13.25 -13.68 27.01
N ARG A 575 -13.21 -12.79 28.01
CA ARG A 575 -13.96 -12.94 29.28
C ARG A 575 -15.32 -12.24 29.25
N ILE A 576 -15.60 -11.45 28.22
CA ILE A 576 -16.87 -10.74 28.06
C ILE A 576 -17.92 -11.74 27.56
N ALA A 577 -19.08 -11.76 28.22
CA ALA A 577 -20.25 -12.48 27.74
C ALA A 577 -20.91 -11.65 26.62
N TRP A 578 -20.50 -11.90 25.38
CA TRP A 578 -21.00 -11.17 24.22
C TRP A 578 -22.44 -11.58 23.89
N HIS A 579 -23.28 -10.57 23.67
CA HIS A 579 -24.68 -10.75 23.29
C HIS A 579 -25.07 -9.80 22.17
N ALA A 580 -25.85 -10.31 21.21
CA ALA A 580 -26.52 -9.51 20.20
C ALA A 580 -28.03 -9.73 20.32
N LEU A 581 -28.78 -8.65 20.54
CA LEU A 581 -30.22 -8.68 20.76
C LEU A 581 -30.90 -7.65 19.84
N PRO A 582 -32.14 -7.88 19.39
CA PRO A 582 -32.94 -6.83 18.77
C PRO A 582 -33.08 -5.65 19.75
N SER A 583 -32.92 -4.42 19.29
CA SER A 583 -32.90 -3.23 20.17
C SER A 583 -34.16 -3.06 21.04
N THR A 584 -35.29 -3.65 20.63
CA THR A 584 -36.58 -3.59 21.33
C THR A 584 -36.89 -4.82 22.19
N ALA A 585 -36.01 -5.84 22.18
CA ALA A 585 -36.24 -7.12 22.84
C ALA A 585 -35.68 -7.18 24.27
N SER A 586 -36.28 -8.06 25.08
CA SER A 586 -35.66 -8.63 26.28
C SER A 586 -34.99 -9.98 25.95
N VAL A 587 -34.06 -10.40 26.80
CA VAL A 587 -33.30 -11.66 26.63
C VAL A 587 -34.24 -12.87 26.72
N GLN A 588 -34.24 -13.71 25.68
CA GLN A 588 -34.93 -15.01 25.67
C GLN A 588 -34.14 -16.12 26.39
N GLU A 589 -34.83 -17.19 26.80
CA GLU A 589 -34.24 -18.32 27.53
C GLU A 589 -33.27 -19.18 26.69
N ARG A 590 -33.38 -19.19 25.36
CA ARG A 590 -32.58 -20.04 24.46
C ARG A 590 -32.05 -19.29 23.23
N PRO A 591 -31.01 -18.45 23.38
CA PRO A 591 -30.39 -17.76 22.25
C PRO A 591 -29.55 -18.74 21.38
N ARG A 592 -29.32 -18.38 20.12
CA ARG A 592 -28.41 -19.10 19.22
C ARG A 592 -26.97 -18.78 19.59
N LEU A 593 -26.10 -19.78 19.67
CA LEU A 593 -24.69 -19.57 19.97
C LEU A 593 -23.93 -19.13 18.71
N ILE A 594 -22.98 -18.21 18.90
CA ILE A 594 -21.99 -17.81 17.89
C ILE A 594 -20.67 -18.47 18.28
N CYS A 595 -20.16 -19.31 17.38
CA CYS A 595 -18.92 -20.07 17.59
C CYS A 595 -17.83 -19.54 16.68
N ASN A 596 -16.58 -19.68 17.12
CA ASN A 596 -15.43 -19.23 16.36
C ASN A 596 -15.24 -20.11 15.10
N PRO A 597 -15.13 -19.53 13.89
CA PRO A 597 -15.01 -20.32 12.67
C PRO A 597 -13.71 -21.14 12.59
N SER A 598 -12.70 -20.81 13.40
CA SER A 598 -11.42 -21.54 13.47
C SER A 598 -11.41 -22.70 14.46
N ASP A 599 -12.33 -22.69 15.43
CA ASP A 599 -12.52 -23.75 16.43
C ASP A 599 -13.96 -23.69 16.93
N LEU A 600 -14.81 -24.58 16.45
CA LEU A 600 -16.24 -24.60 16.79
C LEU A 600 -16.51 -24.90 18.28
N GLY A 601 -15.50 -25.36 19.02
CA GLY A 601 -15.57 -25.50 20.48
C GLY A 601 -15.42 -24.17 21.24
N ASP A 602 -14.91 -23.11 20.60
CA ASP A 602 -14.80 -21.77 21.18
C ASP A 602 -16.11 -20.98 20.95
N VAL A 603 -16.96 -20.93 21.99
CA VAL A 603 -18.19 -20.12 21.97
C VAL A 603 -17.84 -18.65 22.21
N VAL A 604 -18.10 -17.81 21.21
CA VAL A 604 -17.81 -16.37 21.24
C VAL A 604 -18.84 -15.61 22.05
N GLY A 605 -20.12 -15.94 21.85
CA GLY A 605 -21.25 -15.29 22.49
C GLY A 605 -22.58 -15.88 22.03
N ALA A 606 -23.66 -15.13 22.21
CA ALA A 606 -24.99 -15.57 21.82
C ALA A 606 -25.82 -14.46 21.15
N VAL A 607 -26.68 -14.84 20.21
CA VAL A 607 -27.56 -13.94 19.47
C VAL A 607 -29.02 -14.35 19.61
N GLN A 608 -29.89 -13.35 19.67
CA GLN A 608 -31.33 -13.50 19.49
C GLN A 608 -31.71 -12.84 18.16
N ASP A 609 -32.35 -13.61 17.28
CA ASP A 609 -32.83 -13.08 16.02
C ASP A 609 -34.12 -12.25 16.26
N ALA A 610 -34.33 -11.22 15.44
CA ALA A 610 -35.50 -10.35 15.52
C ALA A 610 -36.75 -11.10 15.05
N ALA A 611 -37.75 -11.23 15.92
CA ALA A 611 -39.05 -11.76 15.55
C ALA A 611 -39.92 -10.65 14.91
N PRO A 612 -41.03 -11.02 14.24
CA PRO A 612 -41.86 -10.05 13.53
C PRO A 612 -42.37 -8.88 14.39
N ALA A 613 -42.64 -9.12 15.67
CA ALA A 613 -43.10 -8.08 16.59
C ALA A 613 -41.99 -7.04 16.90
N GLU A 614 -40.72 -7.47 17.03
CA GLU A 614 -39.62 -6.54 17.23
C GLU A 614 -39.31 -5.72 15.97
N ILE A 615 -39.44 -6.34 14.78
CA ILE A 615 -39.29 -5.65 13.49
C ILE A 615 -40.34 -4.53 13.35
N GLU A 616 -41.62 -4.85 13.62
CA GLU A 616 -42.70 -3.86 13.57
C GLU A 616 -42.48 -2.72 14.57
N ALA A 617 -42.11 -3.05 15.82
CA ALA A 617 -41.82 -2.06 16.83
C ALA A 617 -40.67 -1.13 16.41
N ALA A 618 -39.64 -1.68 15.76
CA ALA A 618 -38.51 -0.91 15.29
C ALA A 618 -38.88 0.06 14.16
N LEU A 619 -39.71 -0.39 13.20
CA LEU A 619 -40.23 0.45 12.12
C LEU A 619 -41.05 1.63 12.66
N VAL A 620 -41.95 1.37 13.63
CA VAL A 620 -42.75 2.43 14.28
C VAL A 620 -41.86 3.48 14.96
N ARG A 621 -40.85 3.03 15.72
CA ARG A 621 -39.91 3.93 16.42
C ARG A 621 -39.05 4.75 15.45
N ALA A 622 -38.55 4.12 14.38
CA ALA A 622 -37.74 4.79 13.38
C ALA A 622 -38.53 5.92 12.69
N VAL A 623 -39.79 5.68 12.33
CA VAL A 623 -40.67 6.71 11.75
C VAL A 623 -40.91 7.84 12.77
N ALA A 624 -41.21 7.51 14.03
CA ALA A 624 -41.45 8.50 15.07
C ALA A 624 -40.22 9.38 15.35
N ALA A 625 -39.02 8.82 15.28
CA ALA A 625 -37.76 9.52 15.56
C ALA A 625 -37.23 10.36 14.36
N ALA A 626 -37.74 10.13 13.14
CA ALA A 626 -37.20 10.71 11.90
C ALA A 626 -37.11 12.24 11.93
N THR A 627 -38.19 12.93 12.26
CA THR A 627 -38.23 14.39 12.29
C THR A 627 -37.27 14.97 13.33
N GLY A 628 -37.22 14.35 14.51
CA GLY A 628 -36.32 14.77 15.59
C GLY A 628 -34.85 14.68 15.18
N TRP A 629 -34.45 13.55 14.60
CA TRP A 629 -33.06 13.34 14.16
C TRP A 629 -32.66 14.24 12.99
N ALA A 630 -33.57 14.42 12.03
CA ALA A 630 -33.37 15.36 10.92
C ALA A 630 -33.09 16.79 11.43
N SER A 631 -33.84 17.23 12.45
CA SER A 631 -33.77 18.58 13.01
C SER A 631 -32.56 18.87 13.90
N ALA A 632 -31.78 17.86 14.29
CA ALA A 632 -30.58 18.03 15.12
C ALA A 632 -29.45 18.84 14.43
N GLY A 633 -29.53 19.04 13.10
CA GLY A 633 -28.51 19.73 12.30
C GLY A 633 -27.25 18.89 12.03
N ALA A 634 -26.52 19.18 10.95
CA ALA A 634 -25.39 18.34 10.53
C ALA A 634 -24.26 18.29 11.58
N ARG A 635 -23.95 19.43 12.20
CA ARG A 635 -22.88 19.54 13.21
C ARG A 635 -23.10 18.63 14.43
N GLN A 636 -24.33 18.54 14.95
CA GLN A 636 -24.62 17.68 16.08
C GLN A 636 -24.48 16.20 15.71
N ARG A 637 -24.99 15.82 14.54
CA ARG A 637 -24.85 14.44 14.03
C ARG A 637 -23.37 14.10 13.80
N ALA A 638 -22.62 14.99 13.16
CA ALA A 638 -21.18 14.85 12.96
C ALA A 638 -20.40 14.73 14.27
N ALA A 639 -20.79 15.46 15.32
CA ALA A 639 -20.19 15.33 16.65
C ALA A 639 -20.40 13.92 17.24
N CYS A 640 -21.61 13.35 17.12
CA CYS A 640 -21.88 11.98 17.57
C CYS A 640 -20.99 10.96 16.83
N LEU A 641 -20.83 11.13 15.51
CA LEU A 641 -19.97 10.26 14.70
C LEU A 641 -18.49 10.35 15.12
N ARG A 642 -17.97 11.57 15.36
CA ARG A 642 -16.60 11.77 15.84
C ARG A 642 -16.40 11.16 17.23
N GLU A 643 -17.39 11.26 18.10
CA GLU A 643 -17.31 10.65 19.42
C GLU A 643 -17.34 9.12 19.35
N ALA A 644 -18.18 8.54 18.48
CA ALA A 644 -18.17 7.10 18.23
C ALA A 644 -16.79 6.64 17.73
N ALA A 645 -16.14 7.41 16.86
CA ALA A 645 -14.79 7.13 16.39
C ALA A 645 -13.76 7.15 17.53
N ASN A 646 -13.87 8.10 18.47
CA ASN A 646 -13.01 8.17 19.64
C ASN A 646 -13.20 6.97 20.57
N VAL A 647 -14.45 6.57 20.83
CA VAL A 647 -14.79 5.42 21.67
C VAL A 647 -14.31 4.11 21.03
N MET A 648 -14.49 3.93 19.71
CA MET A 648 -13.95 2.76 18.98
C MET A 648 -12.42 2.70 19.08
N GLU A 649 -11.74 3.84 18.91
CA GLU A 649 -10.29 3.90 19.07
C GLU A 649 -9.83 3.61 20.50
N ALA A 650 -10.57 4.07 21.52
CA ALA A 650 -10.25 3.78 22.92
C ALA A 650 -10.45 2.29 23.26
N ARG A 651 -11.43 1.62 22.64
CA ARG A 651 -11.76 0.21 22.86
C ARG A 651 -11.14 -0.76 21.85
N ARG A 652 -10.28 -0.28 20.95
CA ARG A 652 -9.76 -1.04 19.79
C ARG A 652 -9.26 -2.44 20.15
N ARG A 653 -8.55 -2.60 21.26
CA ARG A 653 -7.91 -3.87 21.67
C ARG A 653 -8.96 -4.94 21.97
N VAL A 654 -10.07 -4.53 22.58
CA VAL A 654 -11.22 -5.42 22.85
C VAL A 654 -11.97 -5.75 21.56
N LEU A 655 -12.17 -4.74 20.70
CA LEU A 655 -12.83 -4.93 19.40
C LEU A 655 -12.05 -5.89 18.50
N ILE A 656 -10.72 -5.77 18.45
CA ILE A 656 -9.83 -6.68 17.72
C ILE A 656 -10.06 -8.12 18.21
N GLY A 657 -10.11 -8.35 19.52
CA GLY A 657 -10.31 -9.70 20.06
C GLY A 657 -11.67 -10.31 19.70
N LEU A 658 -12.73 -9.49 19.65
CA LEU A 658 -14.04 -9.94 19.19
C LEU A 658 -14.03 -10.28 17.69
N ILE A 659 -13.45 -9.41 16.85
CA ILE A 659 -13.35 -9.62 15.40
C ILE A 659 -12.55 -10.90 15.08
N VAL A 660 -11.43 -11.12 15.76
CA VAL A 660 -10.58 -12.31 15.58
C VAL A 660 -11.36 -13.59 15.88
N ARG A 661 -12.13 -13.61 16.98
CA ARG A 661 -12.88 -14.80 17.41
C ARG A 661 -14.17 -15.01 16.63
N GLU A 662 -14.91 -13.96 16.34
CA GLU A 662 -16.21 -14.05 15.66
C GLU A 662 -16.06 -14.25 14.16
N ALA A 663 -15.19 -13.48 13.51
CA ALA A 663 -15.06 -13.45 12.05
C ALA A 663 -13.83 -14.20 11.52
N GLY A 664 -13.00 -14.77 12.41
CA GLY A 664 -11.82 -15.54 12.01
C GLY A 664 -10.71 -14.72 11.34
N LYS A 665 -10.66 -13.40 11.59
CA LYS A 665 -9.63 -12.53 11.02
C LYS A 665 -8.33 -12.60 11.79
N THR A 666 -7.19 -12.44 11.10
CA THR A 666 -5.90 -12.24 11.78
C THR A 666 -5.90 -10.92 12.56
N VAL A 667 -5.01 -10.79 13.53
CA VAL A 667 -4.85 -9.56 14.33
C VAL A 667 -4.58 -8.33 13.44
N ALA A 668 -3.72 -8.46 12.43
CA ALA A 668 -3.40 -7.38 11.50
C ALA A 668 -4.63 -6.93 10.70
N THR A 669 -5.41 -7.88 10.16
CA THR A 669 -6.65 -7.59 9.44
C THR A 669 -7.70 -6.93 10.35
N ALA A 670 -7.82 -7.39 11.60
CA ALA A 670 -8.75 -6.81 12.57
C ALA A 670 -8.36 -5.38 12.98
N ILE A 671 -7.07 -5.06 13.09
CA ILE A 671 -6.59 -3.67 13.28
C ILE A 671 -7.01 -2.80 12.10
N ALA A 672 -6.77 -3.25 10.87
CA ALA A 672 -7.14 -2.52 9.67
C ALA A 672 -8.66 -2.27 9.59
N GLU A 673 -9.47 -3.24 10.03
CA GLU A 673 -10.92 -3.09 10.04
C GLU A 673 -11.43 -2.07 11.07
N VAL A 674 -10.88 -2.09 12.30
CA VAL A 674 -11.23 -1.07 13.31
C VAL A 674 -10.85 0.33 12.79
N ARG A 675 -9.68 0.46 12.14
CA ARG A 675 -9.25 1.71 11.52
C ARG A 675 -10.21 2.20 10.44
N GLU A 676 -10.65 1.30 9.56
CA GLU A 676 -11.58 1.62 8.48
C GLU A 676 -12.93 2.11 9.03
N ALA A 677 -13.46 1.47 10.08
CA ALA A 677 -14.70 1.92 10.76
C ALA A 677 -14.56 3.34 11.35
N VAL A 678 -13.43 3.61 12.01
CA VAL A 678 -13.10 4.93 12.56
C VAL A 678 -12.95 5.98 11.45
N ASP A 679 -12.32 5.62 10.34
CA ASP A 679 -12.16 6.53 9.21
C ASP A 679 -13.51 6.84 8.54
N PHE A 680 -14.42 5.88 8.39
CA PHE A 680 -15.78 6.15 7.90
C PHE A 680 -16.53 7.16 8.77
N LEU A 681 -16.52 6.96 10.09
CA LEU A 681 -17.17 7.87 11.04
C LEU A 681 -16.63 9.30 10.91
N ARG A 682 -15.30 9.45 10.89
CA ARG A 682 -14.65 10.77 10.78
C ARG A 682 -14.84 11.40 9.42
N TYR A 683 -14.77 10.61 8.35
CA TYR A 683 -14.94 11.08 6.98
C TYR A 683 -16.36 11.61 6.77
N TYR A 684 -17.39 10.82 7.09
CA TYR A 684 -18.78 11.26 6.90
C TYR A 684 -19.20 12.39 7.84
N ALA A 685 -18.60 12.49 9.03
CA ALA A 685 -18.76 13.66 9.89
C ALA A 685 -18.25 14.96 9.23
N GLY A 686 -17.09 14.92 8.56
CA GLY A 686 -16.57 16.07 7.82
C GLY A 686 -17.37 16.38 6.55
N GLU A 687 -17.75 15.33 5.79
CA GLU A 687 -18.47 15.51 4.53
C GLU A 687 -19.87 16.08 4.72
N ILE A 688 -20.59 15.70 5.78
CA ILE A 688 -21.94 16.24 6.00
C ILE A 688 -21.92 17.72 6.37
N GLU A 689 -20.95 18.17 7.16
CA GLU A 689 -20.78 19.60 7.48
C GLU A 689 -20.46 20.40 6.22
N ARG A 690 -19.57 19.87 5.36
CA ARG A 690 -19.26 20.47 4.06
C ARG A 690 -20.48 20.55 3.15
N LEU A 691 -21.37 19.57 3.18
CA LEU A 691 -22.62 19.59 2.40
C LEU A 691 -23.63 20.61 2.96
N GLU A 692 -23.78 20.72 4.29
CA GLU A 692 -24.68 21.69 4.92
C GLU A 692 -24.32 23.14 4.53
N ASP A 693 -23.02 23.44 4.42
CA ASP A 693 -22.52 24.75 3.96
C ASP A 693 -22.95 25.10 2.51
N THR A 694 -23.34 24.10 1.72
CA THR A 694 -23.75 24.27 0.31
C THR A 694 -25.26 24.35 0.10
N GLY A 695 -26.06 24.05 1.12
CA GLY A 695 -27.51 24.12 1.05
C GLY A 695 -28.22 23.25 2.09
N PRO A 696 -29.55 23.37 2.19
CA PRO A 696 -30.34 22.60 3.15
C PRO A 696 -30.26 21.10 2.86
N LEU A 697 -30.26 20.31 3.94
CA LEU A 697 -30.21 18.85 3.88
C LEU A 697 -31.60 18.28 4.16
N SER A 698 -32.14 17.51 3.21
CA SER A 698 -33.42 16.81 3.38
C SER A 698 -33.19 15.30 3.38
N PRO A 699 -33.30 14.61 4.52
CA PRO A 699 -33.17 13.15 4.59
C PRO A 699 -34.29 12.44 3.82
N LEU A 700 -34.07 11.17 3.52
CA LEU A 700 -35.07 10.29 2.90
C LEU A 700 -36.15 9.87 3.90
N GLY A 701 -35.76 9.52 5.12
CA GLY A 701 -36.60 8.83 6.11
C GLY A 701 -35.88 7.59 6.67
N PRO A 702 -36.59 6.59 7.23
CA PRO A 702 -35.96 5.37 7.70
C PRO A 702 -35.19 4.64 6.58
N VAL A 703 -33.90 4.35 6.83
CA VAL A 703 -33.02 3.61 5.93
C VAL A 703 -32.66 2.26 6.53
N VAL A 704 -32.71 1.21 5.72
CA VAL A 704 -32.27 -0.13 6.10
C VAL A 704 -30.82 -0.33 5.66
N CYS A 705 -29.95 -0.71 6.60
CA CYS A 705 -28.55 -1.05 6.32
C CYS A 705 -28.35 -2.56 6.51
N ILE A 706 -28.04 -3.27 5.42
CA ILE A 706 -27.74 -4.71 5.40
C ILE A 706 -26.26 -4.89 5.07
N SER A 707 -25.50 -5.42 6.01
CA SER A 707 -24.04 -5.54 5.92
C SER A 707 -23.57 -7.00 5.82
N PRO A 708 -22.38 -7.26 5.26
CA PRO A 708 -21.83 -8.60 5.11
C PRO A 708 -21.03 -9.02 6.36
N TRP A 709 -20.73 -10.32 6.45
CA TRP A 709 -19.93 -10.91 7.53
C TRP A 709 -18.43 -10.68 7.39
N ASN A 710 -17.95 -10.31 6.19
CA ASN A 710 -16.51 -10.29 5.89
C ASN A 710 -15.83 -8.97 6.26
N PHE A 711 -16.59 -7.89 6.46
CA PHE A 711 -16.18 -6.66 7.14
C PHE A 711 -17.26 -6.28 8.15
N PRO A 712 -17.41 -7.10 9.21
CA PRO A 712 -18.57 -7.04 10.08
C PRO A 712 -18.60 -5.79 10.98
N LEU A 713 -17.48 -5.08 11.12
CA LEU A 713 -17.42 -3.79 11.80
C LEU A 713 -17.34 -2.62 10.81
N ALA A 714 -16.43 -2.66 9.84
CA ALA A 714 -16.13 -1.50 9.00
C ALA A 714 -17.27 -1.14 8.04
N ILE A 715 -17.74 -2.09 7.22
CA ILE A 715 -18.84 -1.83 6.27
C ILE A 715 -20.15 -1.58 7.02
N PHE A 716 -20.41 -2.36 8.08
CA PHE A 716 -21.56 -2.14 8.96
C PHE A 716 -21.60 -0.70 9.49
N THR A 717 -20.49 -0.25 10.07
CA THR A 717 -20.35 1.11 10.62
C THR A 717 -20.40 2.16 9.52
N GLY A 718 -19.77 1.92 8.37
CA GLY A 718 -19.74 2.86 7.24
C GLY A 718 -21.13 3.15 6.67
N GLN A 719 -21.94 2.11 6.43
CA GLN A 719 -23.32 2.28 5.96
C GLN A 719 -24.17 3.06 6.97
N ILE A 720 -24.11 2.66 8.24
CA ILE A 720 -24.88 3.29 9.33
C ILE A 720 -24.46 4.74 9.51
N ALA A 721 -23.16 5.02 9.57
CA ALA A 721 -22.62 6.37 9.76
C ALA A 721 -23.08 7.31 8.65
N ALA A 722 -23.07 6.85 7.39
CA ALA A 722 -23.53 7.65 6.27
C ALA A 722 -25.03 7.99 6.37
N ALA A 723 -25.89 7.01 6.65
CA ALA A 723 -27.32 7.23 6.80
C ALA A 723 -27.64 8.16 7.98
N LEU A 724 -26.99 7.95 9.13
CA LEU A 724 -27.12 8.81 10.30
C LEU A 724 -26.65 10.23 10.02
N ALA A 725 -25.49 10.41 9.36
CA ALA A 725 -24.97 11.73 8.98
C ALA A 725 -25.98 12.49 8.11
N ALA A 726 -26.56 11.82 7.12
CA ALA A 726 -27.58 12.39 6.24
C ALA A 726 -28.92 12.71 6.95
N GLY A 727 -29.10 12.30 8.21
CA GLY A 727 -30.28 12.60 9.03
C GLY A 727 -31.36 11.53 8.99
N ASN A 728 -31.03 10.32 8.52
CA ASN A 728 -31.95 9.20 8.42
C ASN A 728 -31.87 8.32 9.69
N PRO A 729 -33.01 7.93 10.30
CA PRO A 729 -33.05 6.78 11.20
C PRO A 729 -32.63 5.50 10.50
N VAL A 730 -31.99 4.59 11.23
CA VAL A 730 -31.36 3.39 10.68
C VAL A 730 -31.89 2.12 11.34
N LEU A 731 -32.28 1.18 10.48
CA LEU A 731 -32.61 -0.20 10.83
C LEU A 731 -31.44 -1.08 10.35
N ALA A 732 -30.57 -1.47 11.28
CA ALA A 732 -29.33 -2.17 10.98
C ALA A 732 -29.50 -3.69 11.08
N LYS A 733 -29.40 -4.39 9.95
CA LYS A 733 -29.42 -5.85 9.86
C LYS A 733 -28.00 -6.35 9.55
N PRO A 734 -27.24 -6.85 10.54
CA PRO A 734 -25.93 -7.46 10.28
C PRO A 734 -26.06 -8.84 9.65
N ALA A 735 -24.99 -9.37 9.08
CA ALA A 735 -24.91 -10.76 8.68
C ALA A 735 -25.08 -11.71 9.89
N GLU A 736 -25.73 -12.84 9.66
CA GLU A 736 -26.10 -13.83 10.70
C GLU A 736 -24.90 -14.53 11.35
N GLU A 737 -23.75 -14.51 10.68
CA GLU A 737 -22.47 -15.06 11.13
C GLU A 737 -21.74 -14.13 12.11
N THR A 738 -21.96 -12.80 12.02
CA THR A 738 -21.19 -11.81 12.79
C THR A 738 -22.06 -10.77 13.53
N PRO A 739 -23.06 -11.18 14.33
CA PRO A 739 -23.97 -10.26 14.98
C PRO A 739 -23.40 -9.57 16.24
N LEU A 740 -22.39 -10.12 16.89
CA LEU A 740 -21.86 -9.64 18.19
C LEU A 740 -21.07 -8.34 18.01
N ILE A 741 -20.16 -8.28 17.05
CA ILE A 741 -19.41 -7.05 16.74
C ILE A 741 -20.33 -5.94 16.24
N ALA A 742 -21.38 -6.29 15.49
CA ALA A 742 -22.41 -5.34 15.08
C ALA A 742 -23.18 -4.77 16.27
N ALA A 743 -23.54 -5.62 17.25
CA ALA A 743 -24.18 -5.16 18.49
C ALA A 743 -23.28 -4.23 19.30
N GLU A 744 -21.98 -4.54 19.39
CA GLU A 744 -21.00 -3.68 20.05
C GLU A 744 -20.84 -2.33 19.31
N ALA A 745 -20.84 -2.33 17.98
CA ALA A 745 -20.80 -1.09 17.19
C ALA A 745 -22.04 -0.21 17.42
N VAL A 746 -23.24 -0.80 17.44
CA VAL A 746 -24.48 -0.07 17.79
C VAL A 746 -24.40 0.50 19.20
N ARG A 747 -23.92 -0.30 20.17
CA ARG A 747 -23.75 0.18 21.55
C ARG A 747 -22.80 1.38 21.62
N ILE A 748 -21.68 1.34 20.92
CA ILE A 748 -20.72 2.46 20.86
C ILE A 748 -21.36 3.70 20.23
N ILE A 749 -22.06 3.55 19.10
CA ILE A 749 -22.68 4.69 18.40
C ILE A 749 -23.80 5.31 19.24
N THR A 750 -24.58 4.49 19.96
CA THR A 750 -25.59 4.98 20.89
C THR A 750 -24.97 5.68 22.11
N GLU A 751 -23.90 5.12 22.69
CA GLU A 751 -23.13 5.75 23.78
C GLU A 751 -22.55 7.12 23.37
N ALA A 752 -22.18 7.25 22.09
CA ALA A 752 -21.67 8.49 21.51
C ALA A 752 -22.75 9.56 21.25
N GLY A 753 -24.01 9.29 21.60
CA GLY A 753 -25.10 10.27 21.58
C GLY A 753 -26.16 10.08 20.50
N VAL A 754 -26.06 9.04 19.67
CA VAL A 754 -27.14 8.71 18.72
C VAL A 754 -28.32 8.07 19.49
N PRO A 755 -29.56 8.61 19.40
CA PRO A 755 -30.68 8.06 20.15
C PRO A 755 -31.01 6.60 19.78
N ALA A 756 -31.42 5.79 20.75
CA ALA A 756 -31.75 4.38 20.53
C ALA A 756 -32.92 4.16 19.55
N ASP A 757 -33.89 5.07 19.49
CA ASP A 757 -34.98 5.00 18.51
C ASP A 757 -34.52 5.39 17.08
N VAL A 758 -33.37 6.06 16.96
CA VAL A 758 -32.76 6.45 15.68
C VAL A 758 -31.88 5.35 15.11
N LEU A 759 -31.14 4.61 15.93
CA LEU A 759 -30.32 3.48 15.49
C LEU A 759 -30.76 2.20 16.19
N GLN A 760 -31.32 1.27 15.42
CA GLN A 760 -31.85 0.02 15.95
C GLN A 760 -31.21 -1.19 15.26
N LEU A 761 -30.75 -2.16 16.05
CA LEU A 761 -30.19 -3.43 15.60
C LEU A 761 -31.29 -4.48 15.45
N LEU A 762 -31.28 -5.20 14.33
CA LEU A 762 -32.21 -6.29 14.03
C LEU A 762 -31.41 -7.51 13.53
N PRO A 763 -30.81 -8.31 14.44
CA PRO A 763 -30.09 -9.53 14.05
C PRO A 763 -31.04 -10.56 13.43
N GLY A 764 -30.51 -11.43 12.57
CA GLY A 764 -31.27 -12.54 11.99
C GLY A 764 -30.72 -12.94 10.63
N ASP A 765 -31.39 -13.86 9.96
CA ASP A 765 -31.05 -14.29 8.60
C ASP A 765 -31.62 -13.33 7.53
N GLY A 766 -31.48 -13.71 6.26
CA GLY A 766 -31.99 -12.95 5.12
C GLY A 766 -33.50 -12.66 5.16
N ARG A 767 -34.32 -13.41 5.91
CA ARG A 767 -35.77 -13.16 6.01
C ARG A 767 -36.08 -11.88 6.77
N VAL A 768 -35.31 -11.56 7.81
CA VAL A 768 -35.43 -10.27 8.53
C VAL A 768 -35.15 -9.11 7.56
N GLY A 769 -34.08 -9.22 6.76
CA GLY A 769 -33.75 -8.25 5.73
C GLY A 769 -34.87 -8.09 4.68
N ALA A 770 -35.43 -9.19 4.19
CA ALA A 770 -36.50 -9.17 3.19
C ALA A 770 -37.78 -8.49 3.71
N VAL A 771 -38.16 -8.71 4.97
CA VAL A 771 -39.32 -8.03 5.60
C VAL A 771 -39.08 -6.52 5.68
N LEU A 772 -37.89 -6.11 6.09
CA LEU A 772 -37.52 -4.70 6.17
C LEU A 772 -37.53 -4.01 4.79
N VAL A 773 -36.98 -4.65 3.77
CA VAL A 773 -36.92 -4.13 2.40
C VAL A 773 -38.32 -3.94 1.80
N ALA A 774 -39.24 -4.85 2.10
CA ALA A 774 -40.62 -4.82 1.60
C ALA A 774 -41.49 -3.72 2.25
N ASP A 775 -41.14 -3.22 3.45
CA ASP A 775 -41.98 -2.28 4.18
C ASP A 775 -41.96 -0.86 3.56
N HIS A 776 -43.16 -0.31 3.32
CA HIS A 776 -43.34 1.00 2.70
C HIS A 776 -42.79 2.19 3.51
N ARG A 777 -42.58 2.03 4.83
CA ARG A 777 -42.00 3.08 5.69
C ARG A 777 -40.51 3.26 5.41
N VAL A 778 -39.83 2.24 4.88
CA VAL A 778 -38.40 2.31 4.52
C VAL A 778 -38.22 3.11 3.23
N GLN A 779 -37.48 4.21 3.33
CA GLN A 779 -37.26 5.17 2.24
C GLN A 779 -35.88 5.03 1.56
N GLY A 780 -35.06 4.07 1.99
CA GLY A 780 -33.80 3.74 1.32
C GLY A 780 -33.20 2.44 1.84
N VAL A 781 -32.43 1.77 0.99
CA VAL A 781 -31.73 0.52 1.33
C VAL A 781 -30.25 0.65 0.96
N MET A 782 -29.39 0.38 1.93
CA MET A 782 -27.96 0.23 1.75
C MET A 782 -27.63 -1.25 1.95
N PHE A 783 -27.15 -1.91 0.91
CA PHE A 783 -26.82 -3.32 0.90
C PHE A 783 -25.37 -3.52 0.49
N THR A 784 -24.67 -4.38 1.22
CA THR A 784 -23.40 -4.94 0.76
C THR A 784 -23.39 -6.44 0.96
N GLY A 785 -23.15 -7.19 -0.12
CA GLY A 785 -23.23 -8.65 -0.12
C GLY A 785 -23.22 -9.24 -1.53
N SER A 786 -23.82 -10.42 -1.74
CA SER A 786 -23.76 -11.08 -3.05
C SER A 786 -24.64 -10.39 -4.11
N THR A 787 -24.21 -10.45 -5.37
CA THR A 787 -24.99 -9.96 -6.52
C THR A 787 -26.37 -10.63 -6.61
N ALA A 788 -26.47 -11.91 -6.24
CA ALA A 788 -27.74 -12.65 -6.21
C ALA A 788 -28.74 -12.02 -5.22
N VAL A 789 -28.31 -11.70 -3.99
CA VAL A 789 -29.19 -11.09 -2.98
C VAL A 789 -29.51 -9.63 -3.33
N ALA A 790 -28.56 -8.87 -3.88
CA ALA A 790 -28.83 -7.51 -4.36
C ALA A 790 -29.96 -7.46 -5.39
N ARG A 791 -30.02 -8.44 -6.31
CA ARG A 791 -31.10 -8.56 -7.31
C ARG A 791 -32.44 -8.93 -6.69
N LEU A 792 -32.45 -9.76 -5.65
CA LEU A 792 -33.68 -10.04 -4.88
C LEU A 792 -34.21 -8.77 -4.21
N ILE A 793 -33.32 -7.99 -3.57
CA ILE A 793 -33.67 -6.70 -2.97
C ILE A 793 -34.19 -5.73 -4.03
N GLN A 794 -33.52 -5.62 -5.19
CA GLN A 794 -33.98 -4.80 -6.31
C GLN A 794 -35.38 -5.20 -6.76
N THR A 795 -35.65 -6.50 -6.88
CA THR A 795 -36.96 -7.02 -7.30
C THR A 795 -38.05 -6.62 -6.32
N GLN A 796 -37.80 -6.73 -5.01
CA GLN A 796 -38.74 -6.29 -3.99
C GLN A 796 -38.97 -4.77 -4.02
N LEU A 797 -37.91 -3.97 -4.18
CA LEU A 797 -38.02 -2.51 -4.25
C LEU A 797 -38.73 -2.04 -5.52
N ALA A 798 -38.65 -2.80 -6.61
CA ALA A 798 -39.29 -2.45 -7.87
C ALA A 798 -40.82 -2.41 -7.79
N GLU A 799 -41.43 -3.06 -6.79
CA GLU A 799 -42.88 -3.10 -6.56
C GLU A 799 -43.43 -1.83 -5.89
N ARG A 800 -42.56 -0.91 -5.45
CA ARG A 800 -42.97 0.26 -4.68
C ARG A 800 -42.19 1.53 -5.04
N LEU A 801 -42.73 2.67 -4.64
CA LEU A 801 -42.13 3.99 -4.80
C LEU A 801 -41.86 4.62 -3.41
N SER A 802 -40.98 5.62 -3.38
CA SER A 802 -40.75 6.47 -2.21
C SER A 802 -41.97 7.36 -1.92
N LEU A 803 -41.96 8.04 -0.77
CA LEU A 803 -42.98 9.04 -0.42
C LEU A 803 -43.06 10.19 -1.44
N GLN A 804 -41.99 10.44 -2.19
CA GLN A 804 -41.92 11.45 -3.25
C GLN A 804 -42.40 10.93 -4.61
N GLY A 805 -42.81 9.65 -4.70
CA GLY A 805 -43.25 9.04 -5.97
C GLY A 805 -42.09 8.64 -6.89
N GLU A 806 -40.87 8.54 -6.36
CA GLU A 806 -39.66 8.16 -7.10
C GLU A 806 -39.24 6.71 -6.78
N PRO A 807 -38.33 6.08 -7.54
CA PRO A 807 -37.79 4.77 -7.16
C PRO A 807 -37.05 4.86 -5.83
N VAL A 808 -37.33 3.92 -4.92
CA VAL A 808 -36.66 3.86 -3.62
C VAL A 808 -35.15 3.71 -3.81
N PRO A 809 -34.31 4.57 -3.22
CA PRO A 809 -32.87 4.46 -3.35
C PRO A 809 -32.32 3.11 -2.85
N LEU A 810 -31.65 2.40 -3.75
CA LEU A 810 -30.82 1.25 -3.45
C LEU A 810 -29.36 1.61 -3.71
N ILE A 811 -28.52 1.48 -2.69
CA ILE A 811 -27.06 1.41 -2.83
C ILE A 811 -26.71 -0.07 -2.62
N ALA A 812 -26.30 -0.76 -3.68
CA ALA A 812 -25.91 -2.16 -3.62
C ALA A 812 -24.46 -2.31 -4.06
N GLU A 813 -23.57 -2.57 -3.10
CA GLU A 813 -22.16 -2.92 -3.35
C GLU A 813 -22.02 -4.44 -3.27
N THR A 814 -21.40 -5.05 -4.28
CA THR A 814 -21.40 -6.52 -4.41
C THR A 814 -20.02 -7.07 -4.77
N GLY A 815 -19.96 -8.31 -5.25
CA GLY A 815 -18.71 -9.04 -5.49
C GLY A 815 -17.91 -8.57 -6.70
N GLY A 816 -16.77 -9.22 -6.94
CA GLY A 816 -15.91 -8.92 -8.07
C GLY A 816 -15.14 -10.15 -8.59
N GLN A 817 -14.90 -10.18 -9.90
CA GLN A 817 -13.95 -11.11 -10.52
C GLN A 817 -12.63 -10.37 -10.78
N ASN A 818 -11.97 -9.97 -9.69
CA ASN A 818 -10.87 -9.01 -9.76
C ASN A 818 -9.62 -9.61 -10.41
N ALA A 819 -9.02 -8.85 -11.32
CA ALA A 819 -7.86 -9.28 -12.10
C ALA A 819 -6.62 -8.41 -11.82
N LEU A 820 -5.44 -9.03 -11.92
CA LEU A 820 -4.13 -8.37 -11.86
C LEU A 820 -3.34 -8.73 -13.12
N ILE A 821 -3.03 -7.74 -13.96
CA ILE A 821 -2.16 -7.94 -15.13
C ILE A 821 -0.71 -7.68 -14.73
N VAL A 822 0.17 -8.60 -15.08
CA VAL A 822 1.62 -8.48 -14.85
C VAL A 822 2.34 -8.65 -16.18
N ASP A 823 3.06 -7.61 -16.61
CA ASP A 823 3.94 -7.69 -17.77
C ASP A 823 5.38 -8.05 -17.40
N SER A 824 6.21 -8.31 -18.40
CA SER A 824 7.60 -8.75 -18.20
C SER A 824 8.55 -7.67 -17.65
N SER A 825 8.07 -6.43 -17.47
CA SER A 825 8.84 -5.34 -16.85
C SER A 825 8.68 -5.25 -15.33
N ALA A 826 7.70 -5.96 -14.77
CA ALA A 826 7.45 -5.97 -13.33
C ALA A 826 8.55 -6.68 -12.54
N LEU A 827 8.75 -6.28 -11.28
CA LEU A 827 9.68 -6.96 -10.37
C LEU A 827 8.99 -8.15 -9.71
N ALA A 828 9.49 -9.36 -9.96
CA ALA A 828 8.86 -10.61 -9.53
C ALA A 828 8.61 -10.66 -8.01
N GLU A 829 9.57 -10.20 -7.20
CA GLU A 829 9.49 -10.20 -5.73
C GLU A 829 8.35 -9.29 -5.22
N GLN A 830 8.16 -8.12 -5.85
CA GLN A 830 7.04 -7.22 -5.54
C GLN A 830 5.70 -7.83 -5.96
N VAL A 831 5.64 -8.38 -7.18
CA VAL A 831 4.45 -9.04 -7.70
C VAL A 831 4.01 -10.17 -6.78
N VAL A 832 4.94 -11.05 -6.38
CA VAL A 832 4.62 -12.19 -5.51
C VAL A 832 4.12 -11.73 -4.15
N GLY A 833 4.77 -10.74 -3.51
CA GLY A 833 4.30 -10.17 -2.26
C GLY A 833 2.87 -9.61 -2.36
N ASP A 834 2.61 -8.83 -3.40
CA ASP A 834 1.29 -8.23 -3.64
C ASP A 834 0.21 -9.25 -4.00
N VAL A 835 0.56 -10.31 -4.76
CA VAL A 835 -0.35 -11.41 -5.10
C VAL A 835 -0.71 -12.22 -3.87
N ILE A 836 0.28 -12.61 -3.04
CA ILE A 836 0.04 -13.33 -1.79
C ILE A 836 -0.91 -12.53 -0.89
N ALA A 837 -0.64 -11.25 -0.70
CA ALA A 837 -1.50 -10.37 0.09
C ALA A 837 -2.91 -10.27 -0.52
N SER A 838 -3.01 -10.02 -1.83
CA SER A 838 -4.30 -9.78 -2.49
C SER A 838 -5.18 -11.02 -2.59
N ALA A 839 -4.60 -12.21 -2.75
CA ALA A 839 -5.34 -13.45 -2.99
C ALA A 839 -5.67 -14.20 -1.68
N PHE A 840 -4.77 -14.17 -0.70
CA PHE A 840 -4.85 -15.07 0.46
C PHE A 840 -5.06 -14.38 1.81
N ASP A 841 -4.85 -13.06 1.93
CA ASP A 841 -5.23 -12.32 3.14
C ASP A 841 -6.72 -12.53 3.46
N SER A 842 -7.04 -12.67 4.75
CA SER A 842 -8.40 -12.97 5.21
C SER A 842 -9.00 -14.23 4.57
N ALA A 843 -8.17 -15.21 4.20
CA ALA A 843 -8.56 -16.40 3.43
C ALA A 843 -9.26 -16.05 2.10
N GLY A 844 -8.86 -14.95 1.45
CA GLY A 844 -9.46 -14.50 0.19
C GLY A 844 -10.90 -14.00 0.34
N GLN A 845 -11.37 -13.74 1.57
CA GLN A 845 -12.75 -13.32 1.88
C GLN A 845 -12.92 -11.79 1.81
N ARG A 846 -12.23 -11.13 0.88
CA ARG A 846 -12.46 -9.72 0.56
C ARG A 846 -13.16 -9.63 -0.78
N CYS A 847 -14.13 -8.72 -0.93
CA CYS A 847 -14.69 -8.41 -2.24
C CYS A 847 -13.62 -7.91 -3.22
N SER A 848 -12.56 -7.26 -2.71
CA SER A 848 -11.39 -6.80 -3.46
C SER A 848 -10.29 -7.85 -3.69
N ALA A 849 -10.43 -9.07 -3.17
CA ALA A 849 -9.38 -10.08 -3.28
C ALA A 849 -9.09 -10.45 -4.73
N LEU A 850 -7.82 -10.71 -5.03
CA LEU A 850 -7.37 -11.12 -6.36
C LEU A 850 -7.92 -12.49 -6.70
N ARG A 851 -8.67 -12.58 -7.80
CA ARG A 851 -9.27 -13.83 -8.30
C ARG A 851 -8.52 -14.38 -9.48
N ILE A 852 -8.03 -13.52 -10.37
CA ILE A 852 -7.36 -13.89 -11.62
C ILE A 852 -6.04 -13.12 -11.77
N LEU A 853 -4.92 -13.82 -11.69
CA LEU A 853 -3.59 -13.28 -12.03
C LEU A 853 -3.29 -13.57 -13.50
N CYS A 854 -3.09 -12.52 -14.29
CA CYS A 854 -2.74 -12.62 -15.70
C CYS A 854 -1.24 -12.36 -15.87
N LEU A 855 -0.46 -13.40 -16.17
CA LEU A 855 0.99 -13.31 -16.33
C LEU A 855 1.38 -13.30 -17.80
N GLN A 856 2.25 -12.38 -18.20
CA GLN A 856 2.84 -12.42 -19.52
C GLN A 856 3.71 -13.69 -19.66
N GLU A 857 3.57 -14.38 -20.79
CA GLU A 857 4.16 -15.71 -21.05
C GLU A 857 5.64 -15.82 -20.67
N GLU A 858 6.46 -14.82 -21.01
CA GLU A 858 7.91 -14.86 -20.85
C GLU A 858 8.39 -14.84 -19.39
N VAL A 859 7.55 -14.40 -18.45
CA VAL A 859 7.89 -14.31 -17.01
C VAL A 859 7.03 -15.22 -16.14
N ALA A 860 6.00 -15.85 -16.71
CA ALA A 860 5.02 -16.62 -15.97
C ALA A 860 5.63 -17.76 -15.16
N ASP A 861 6.55 -18.55 -15.72
CA ASP A 861 7.17 -19.68 -15.00
C ASP A 861 8.02 -19.24 -13.80
N ARG A 862 8.80 -18.16 -13.95
CA ARG A 862 9.61 -17.59 -12.87
C ARG A 862 8.70 -17.10 -11.74
N ILE A 863 7.67 -16.32 -12.08
CA ILE A 863 6.75 -15.74 -11.10
C ILE A 863 5.94 -16.85 -10.42
N LEU A 864 5.42 -17.82 -11.16
CA LEU A 864 4.68 -18.95 -10.60
C LEU A 864 5.54 -19.79 -9.65
N THR A 865 6.81 -20.04 -10.00
CA THR A 865 7.74 -20.77 -9.11
C THR A 865 7.94 -20.03 -7.79
N MET A 866 8.23 -18.72 -7.85
CA MET A 866 8.41 -17.90 -6.66
C MET A 866 7.11 -17.77 -5.85
N LEU A 867 5.97 -17.63 -6.52
CA LEU A 867 4.64 -17.54 -5.90
C LEU A 867 4.28 -18.82 -5.15
N ARG A 868 4.53 -20.00 -5.74
CA ARG A 868 4.34 -21.29 -5.08
C ARG A 868 5.22 -21.41 -3.84
N GLY A 869 6.49 -21.07 -3.97
CA GLY A 869 7.42 -21.08 -2.83
C GLY A 869 7.00 -20.13 -1.72
N ALA A 870 6.54 -18.91 -2.05
CA ALA A 870 6.03 -17.96 -1.06
C ALA A 870 4.72 -18.42 -0.42
N MET A 871 3.83 -19.07 -1.19
CA MET A 871 2.59 -19.66 -0.69
C MET A 871 2.88 -20.76 0.35
N GLN A 872 3.90 -21.58 0.15
CA GLN A 872 4.32 -22.63 1.11
C GLN A 872 4.78 -22.07 2.46
N GLU A 873 5.16 -20.80 2.52
CA GLU A 873 5.59 -20.14 3.75
C GLU A 873 4.43 -19.56 4.58
N LEU A 874 3.19 -19.66 4.09
CA LEU A 874 1.99 -19.23 4.80
C LEU A 874 1.60 -20.24 5.89
N GLU A 875 1.28 -19.72 7.07
CA GLU A 875 0.78 -20.52 8.18
C GLU A 875 -0.74 -20.39 8.28
N LEU A 876 -1.41 -21.53 8.15
CA LEU A 876 -2.84 -21.67 8.35
C LEU A 876 -3.12 -22.06 9.80
N GLY A 877 -4.07 -21.41 10.45
CA GLY A 877 -4.43 -21.77 11.82
C GLY A 877 -5.48 -20.90 12.48
N ASN A 878 -5.61 -21.04 13.80
CA ASN A 878 -6.47 -20.18 14.59
C ASN A 878 -5.84 -18.79 14.74
N PRO A 879 -6.49 -17.73 14.23
CA PRO A 879 -5.93 -16.37 14.20
C PRO A 879 -5.76 -15.72 15.59
N ALA A 880 -6.18 -16.39 16.67
CA ALA A 880 -5.82 -16.02 18.04
C ALA A 880 -4.31 -16.15 18.33
N ALA A 881 -3.53 -16.79 17.44
CA ALA A 881 -2.07 -16.77 17.47
C ALA A 881 -1.51 -15.72 16.48
N LEU A 882 -0.56 -14.90 16.94
CA LEU A 882 0.04 -13.82 16.12
C LEU A 882 0.77 -14.35 14.88
N SER A 883 1.27 -15.59 14.92
CA SER A 883 1.99 -16.19 13.81
C SER A 883 1.09 -16.54 12.62
N VAL A 884 -0.21 -16.72 12.80
CA VAL A 884 -1.10 -17.19 11.73
C VAL A 884 -1.26 -16.14 10.63
N ASP A 885 -1.04 -16.55 9.37
CA ASP A 885 -1.18 -15.69 8.19
C ASP A 885 -2.59 -15.82 7.57
N VAL A 886 -3.14 -17.04 7.57
CA VAL A 886 -4.42 -17.36 6.93
C VAL A 886 -5.35 -18.04 7.94
N GLY A 887 -6.46 -17.37 8.25
CA GLY A 887 -7.51 -17.88 9.13
C GLY A 887 -8.49 -18.83 8.44
N PRO A 888 -9.60 -19.18 9.10
CA PRO A 888 -10.67 -19.99 8.53
C PRO A 888 -11.48 -19.22 7.48
N VAL A 889 -12.27 -19.94 6.69
CA VAL A 889 -13.44 -19.38 6.03
C VAL A 889 -14.62 -19.32 7.01
N ILE A 890 -15.58 -18.42 6.78
CA ILE A 890 -16.58 -18.05 7.80
C ILE A 890 -17.48 -19.20 8.26
N SER A 891 -17.78 -20.16 7.37
CA SER A 891 -18.75 -21.23 7.66
C SER A 891 -18.44 -22.52 6.92
N ALA A 892 -19.11 -23.60 7.32
CA ALA A 892 -19.01 -24.90 6.65
C ALA A 892 -19.57 -24.84 5.22
N GLU A 893 -20.65 -24.10 5.00
CA GLU A 893 -21.27 -23.89 3.69
C GLU A 893 -20.30 -23.16 2.74
N ALA A 894 -19.61 -22.12 3.24
CA ALA A 894 -18.57 -21.43 2.47
C ALA A 894 -17.44 -22.40 2.08
N ARG A 895 -16.94 -23.18 3.05
CA ARG A 895 -15.90 -24.20 2.82
C ARG A 895 -16.32 -25.19 1.74
N GLU A 896 -17.52 -25.75 1.83
CA GLU A 896 -18.05 -26.74 0.88
C GLU A 896 -18.21 -26.14 -0.52
N GLY A 897 -18.77 -24.93 -0.63
CA GLY A 897 -18.94 -24.25 -1.91
C GLY A 897 -17.61 -23.94 -2.61
N ILE A 898 -16.57 -23.59 -1.86
CA ILE A 898 -15.22 -23.36 -2.40
C ILE A 898 -14.57 -24.68 -2.80
N GLN A 899 -14.64 -25.71 -1.95
CA GLN A 899 -14.08 -27.04 -2.26
C GLN A 899 -14.75 -27.68 -3.48
N ALA A 900 -16.05 -27.50 -3.66
CA ALA A 900 -16.78 -27.95 -4.84
C ALA A 900 -16.25 -27.27 -6.13
N HIS A 901 -15.96 -25.97 -6.08
CA HIS A 901 -15.32 -25.27 -7.20
C HIS A 901 -13.95 -25.84 -7.53
N ILE A 902 -13.08 -26.01 -6.52
CA ILE A 902 -11.74 -26.57 -6.69
C ILE A 902 -11.80 -27.98 -7.30
N ALA A 903 -12.73 -28.82 -6.82
CA ALA A 903 -12.95 -30.16 -7.35
C ALA A 903 -13.43 -30.13 -8.81
N SER A 904 -14.36 -29.23 -9.15
CA SER A 904 -14.84 -29.04 -10.53
C SER A 904 -13.73 -28.60 -11.48
N MET A 905 -12.89 -27.63 -11.09
CA MET A 905 -11.74 -27.20 -11.90
C MET A 905 -10.78 -28.35 -12.17
N ARG A 906 -10.47 -29.16 -11.15
CA ARG A 906 -9.63 -30.36 -11.29
C ARG A 906 -10.25 -31.40 -12.23
N GLN A 907 -11.57 -31.61 -12.15
CA GLN A 907 -12.30 -32.53 -13.04
C GLN A 907 -12.31 -32.05 -14.50
N ARG A 908 -12.30 -30.72 -14.72
CA ARG A 908 -12.15 -30.11 -16.05
C ARG A 908 -10.73 -30.16 -16.62
N GLY A 909 -9.76 -30.67 -15.86
CA GLY A 909 -8.38 -30.87 -16.31
C GLY A 909 -7.42 -29.72 -16.00
N HIS A 910 -7.86 -28.69 -15.29
CA HIS A 910 -6.99 -27.59 -14.86
C HIS A 910 -5.95 -28.08 -13.83
N ALA A 911 -4.74 -27.52 -13.89
CA ALA A 911 -3.73 -27.78 -12.87
C ALA A 911 -4.12 -27.09 -11.56
N VAL A 912 -4.20 -27.87 -10.47
CA VAL A 912 -4.63 -27.38 -9.15
C VAL A 912 -3.59 -27.76 -8.10
N GLU A 913 -3.01 -26.74 -7.47
CA GLU A 913 -2.07 -26.88 -6.36
C GLU A 913 -2.65 -26.23 -5.11
N ALA A 914 -2.66 -26.94 -3.98
CA ALA A 914 -3.17 -26.43 -2.72
C ALA A 914 -2.23 -26.79 -1.57
N LEU A 915 -2.13 -25.93 -0.57
CA LEU A 915 -1.37 -26.23 0.65
C LEU A 915 -1.99 -27.41 1.42
N PRO A 916 -1.18 -28.17 2.17
CA PRO A 916 -1.72 -29.16 3.10
C PRO A 916 -2.49 -28.46 4.23
N LEU A 917 -3.67 -29.00 4.59
CA LEU A 917 -4.40 -28.52 5.75
C LEU A 917 -3.74 -29.05 7.04
N PRO A 918 -3.53 -28.19 8.06
CA PRO A 918 -3.03 -28.63 9.36
C PRO A 918 -4.07 -29.48 10.10
N ALA A 919 -3.64 -30.32 11.05
CA ALA A 919 -4.56 -31.15 11.83
C ALA A 919 -5.63 -30.34 12.59
N LEU A 920 -5.29 -29.11 13.01
CA LEU A 920 -6.22 -28.18 13.65
C LEU A 920 -7.41 -27.81 12.76
N ALA A 921 -7.26 -27.89 11.42
CA ALA A 921 -8.32 -27.56 10.48
C ALA A 921 -9.58 -28.41 10.65
N ALA A 922 -9.48 -29.59 11.28
CA ALA A 922 -10.63 -30.43 11.61
C ALA A 922 -11.58 -29.82 12.66
N ARG A 923 -11.14 -28.83 13.44
CA ARG A 923 -11.95 -28.16 14.46
C ARG A 923 -12.77 -26.98 13.94
N GLY A 924 -12.49 -26.52 12.73
CA GLY A 924 -13.10 -25.33 12.15
C GLY A 924 -13.37 -25.47 10.66
N SER A 925 -13.67 -24.34 10.02
CA SER A 925 -13.98 -24.27 8.60
C SER A 925 -12.78 -23.71 7.83
N PHE A 926 -11.88 -24.56 7.36
CA PHE A 926 -10.68 -24.12 6.63
C PHE A 926 -10.69 -24.55 5.17
N VAL A 927 -10.14 -23.70 4.31
CA VAL A 927 -9.79 -23.99 2.92
C VAL A 927 -8.33 -23.61 2.72
N ALA A 928 -7.55 -24.50 2.10
CA ALA A 928 -6.15 -24.23 1.82
C ALA A 928 -6.01 -23.15 0.72
N PRO A 929 -5.05 -22.21 0.84
CA PRO A 929 -4.56 -21.44 -0.29
C PRO A 929 -4.31 -22.34 -1.49
N THR A 930 -4.96 -22.01 -2.60
CA THR A 930 -5.03 -22.83 -3.80
C THR A 930 -4.70 -21.98 -5.02
N ILE A 931 -3.87 -22.50 -5.91
CA ILE A 931 -3.58 -21.95 -7.24
C ILE A 931 -4.19 -22.88 -8.29
N ILE A 932 -4.90 -22.29 -9.26
CA ILE A 932 -5.53 -23.00 -10.39
C ILE A 932 -5.07 -22.35 -11.70
N GLU A 933 -4.38 -23.09 -12.57
CA GLU A 933 -4.03 -22.59 -13.91
C GLU A 933 -5.21 -22.78 -14.87
N ILE A 934 -5.62 -21.71 -15.53
CA ILE A 934 -6.80 -21.65 -16.42
C ILE A 934 -6.39 -21.29 -17.86
N ASP A 935 -7.25 -21.61 -18.82
CA ASP A 935 -6.99 -21.41 -20.26
C ASP A 935 -7.62 -20.11 -20.78
N GLY A 936 -8.66 -19.60 -20.10
CA GLY A 936 -9.26 -18.31 -20.39
C GLY A 936 -10.08 -17.74 -19.23
N ILE A 937 -10.34 -16.42 -19.26
CA ILE A 937 -11.12 -15.72 -18.22
C ILE A 937 -12.50 -16.37 -18.01
N ALA A 938 -13.13 -16.82 -19.11
CA ALA A 938 -14.45 -17.45 -19.10
C ALA A 938 -14.51 -18.79 -18.34
N ASP A 939 -13.38 -19.43 -18.02
CA ASP A 939 -13.34 -20.67 -17.23
C ASP A 939 -13.84 -20.46 -15.79
N VAL A 940 -13.83 -19.20 -15.31
CA VAL A 940 -14.27 -18.79 -13.97
C VAL A 940 -15.61 -18.06 -14.06
N GLU A 941 -16.68 -18.84 -14.15
CA GLU A 941 -18.05 -18.38 -14.43
C GLU A 941 -18.68 -17.50 -13.33
N ARG A 942 -18.18 -17.58 -12.10
CA ARG A 942 -18.72 -16.85 -10.93
C ARG A 942 -17.62 -16.49 -9.95
N GLU A 943 -17.93 -15.57 -9.03
CA GLU A 943 -17.06 -15.30 -7.90
C GLU A 943 -16.91 -16.54 -7.00
N VAL A 944 -15.67 -16.82 -6.60
CA VAL A 944 -15.31 -17.84 -5.63
C VAL A 944 -14.71 -17.13 -4.41
N PHE A 945 -15.52 -17.00 -3.37
CA PHE A 945 -15.22 -16.17 -2.21
C PHE A 945 -14.34 -16.89 -1.17
N GLY A 946 -13.12 -17.25 -1.57
CA GLY A 946 -12.17 -18.00 -0.75
C GLY A 946 -10.72 -17.84 -1.21
N PRO A 947 -9.77 -18.58 -0.61
CA PRO A 947 -8.34 -18.43 -0.88
C PRO A 947 -7.94 -19.20 -2.15
N VAL A 948 -8.57 -18.89 -3.28
CA VAL A 948 -8.38 -19.54 -4.58
C VAL A 948 -7.94 -18.51 -5.61
N LEU A 949 -6.69 -18.61 -6.04
CA LEU A 949 -6.11 -17.79 -7.09
C LEU A 949 -6.14 -18.55 -8.42
N HIS A 950 -6.75 -17.97 -9.44
CA HIS A 950 -6.65 -18.46 -10.81
C HIS A 950 -5.50 -17.76 -11.52
N VAL A 951 -4.75 -18.49 -12.35
CA VAL A 951 -3.63 -17.93 -13.12
C VAL A 951 -3.85 -18.18 -14.60
N LEU A 952 -3.83 -17.09 -15.38
CA LEU A 952 -3.93 -17.11 -16.83
C LEU A 952 -2.61 -16.60 -17.43
N ARG A 953 -2.08 -17.31 -18.42
CA ARG A 953 -0.93 -16.83 -19.21
C ARG A 953 -1.44 -16.06 -20.43
N TYR A 954 -0.77 -14.98 -20.79
CA TYR A 954 -1.13 -14.20 -21.98
C TYR A 954 0.09 -13.75 -22.78
N ARG A 955 -0.11 -13.53 -24.09
CA ARG A 955 0.90 -12.97 -24.99
C ARG A 955 0.76 -11.46 -25.07
N ARG A 956 1.88 -10.72 -25.08
CA ARG A 956 1.92 -9.25 -24.99
C ARG A 956 1.07 -8.53 -26.04
N GLU A 957 0.97 -9.08 -27.25
CA GLU A 957 0.18 -8.55 -28.36
C GLU A 957 -1.34 -8.67 -28.13
N ARG A 958 -1.77 -9.63 -27.30
CA ARG A 958 -3.18 -9.87 -26.95
C ARG A 958 -3.64 -9.09 -25.71
N LEU A 959 -2.87 -8.11 -25.24
CA LEU A 959 -3.23 -7.32 -24.05
C LEU A 959 -4.60 -6.63 -24.18
N ALA A 960 -4.97 -6.12 -25.36
CA ALA A 960 -6.30 -5.55 -25.55
C ALA A 960 -7.40 -6.60 -25.39
N GLU A 961 -7.27 -7.73 -26.09
CA GLU A 961 -8.22 -8.84 -26.01
C GLU A 961 -8.37 -9.34 -24.57
N LEU A 962 -7.27 -9.43 -23.81
CA LEU A 962 -7.32 -9.79 -22.40
C LEU A 962 -8.13 -8.79 -21.56
N ILE A 963 -7.96 -7.49 -21.79
CA ILE A 963 -8.75 -6.46 -21.09
C ILE A 963 -10.23 -6.59 -21.45
N ASP A 964 -10.54 -6.86 -22.72
CA ASP A 964 -11.91 -7.10 -23.19
C ASP A 964 -12.51 -8.36 -22.54
N ASP A 965 -11.75 -9.45 -22.44
CA ASP A 965 -12.15 -10.70 -21.77
C ASP A 965 -12.43 -10.47 -20.27
N ILE A 966 -11.62 -9.66 -19.59
CA ILE A 966 -11.84 -9.29 -18.18
C ILE A 966 -13.13 -8.47 -18.05
N ASN A 967 -13.33 -7.46 -18.90
CA ASN A 967 -14.53 -6.64 -18.91
C ASN A 967 -15.80 -7.46 -19.23
N ALA A 968 -15.68 -8.49 -20.08
CA ALA A 968 -16.77 -9.37 -20.47
C ALA A 968 -17.32 -10.23 -19.32
N SER A 969 -16.59 -10.36 -18.21
CA SER A 969 -17.11 -10.96 -16.96
C SER A 969 -18.30 -10.20 -16.39
N GLY A 970 -18.49 -8.94 -16.77
CA GLY A 970 -19.55 -8.05 -16.29
C GLY A 970 -19.28 -7.46 -14.90
N TYR A 971 -18.26 -7.94 -14.19
CA TYR A 971 -17.78 -7.35 -12.93
C TYR A 971 -16.83 -6.19 -13.20
N GLY A 972 -16.62 -5.36 -12.17
CA GLY A 972 -15.79 -4.16 -12.28
C GLY A 972 -15.48 -3.52 -10.94
N LEU A 973 -15.00 -4.31 -9.97
CA LEU A 973 -14.71 -3.83 -8.62
C LEU A 973 -13.26 -3.35 -8.48
N THR A 974 -12.30 -4.28 -8.31
CA THR A 974 -10.86 -3.96 -8.27
C THR A 974 -10.13 -4.53 -9.48
N PHE A 975 -9.14 -3.79 -9.94
CA PHE A 975 -8.20 -4.20 -10.98
C PHE A 975 -6.81 -3.72 -10.61
N GLY A 976 -5.79 -4.52 -10.93
CA GLY A 976 -4.42 -4.06 -10.81
C GLY A 976 -3.58 -4.28 -12.05
N VAL A 977 -2.51 -3.48 -12.15
CA VAL A 977 -1.48 -3.64 -13.17
C VAL A 977 -0.10 -3.48 -12.54
N HIS A 978 0.76 -4.46 -12.78
CA HIS A 978 2.19 -4.38 -12.49
C HIS A 978 2.96 -4.21 -13.81
N SER A 979 3.53 -3.02 -13.98
CA SER A 979 4.33 -2.65 -15.15
C SER A 979 5.18 -1.41 -14.82
N ARG A 980 6.34 -1.30 -15.48
CA ARG A 980 7.19 -0.10 -15.45
C ARG A 980 7.02 0.78 -16.68
N ILE A 981 6.15 0.38 -17.61
CA ILE A 981 5.88 1.05 -18.88
C ILE A 981 4.60 1.87 -18.75
N GLU A 982 4.71 3.20 -18.84
CA GLU A 982 3.56 4.10 -18.68
C GLU A 982 2.52 3.87 -19.78
N GLU A 983 2.95 3.58 -21.03
CA GLU A 983 2.04 3.17 -22.11
C GLU A 983 1.16 1.95 -21.73
N THR A 984 1.74 0.92 -21.11
CA THR A 984 0.98 -0.27 -20.66
C THR A 984 0.00 0.10 -19.55
N ILE A 985 0.46 0.84 -18.53
CA ILE A 985 -0.36 1.30 -17.40
C ILE A 985 -1.53 2.15 -17.90
N ALA A 986 -1.26 3.12 -18.76
CA ALA A 986 -2.26 4.01 -19.33
C ALA A 986 -3.26 3.25 -20.21
N ARG A 987 -2.80 2.29 -21.02
CA ARG A 987 -3.69 1.45 -21.84
C ARG A 987 -4.62 0.62 -20.96
N ALA A 988 -4.07 -0.11 -19.99
CA ALA A 988 -4.86 -0.93 -19.07
C ALA A 988 -5.86 -0.08 -18.26
N SER A 989 -5.39 0.99 -17.62
CA SER A 989 -6.21 1.84 -16.75
C SER A 989 -7.28 2.66 -17.48
N ARG A 990 -7.12 2.90 -18.80
CA ARG A 990 -8.12 3.61 -19.60
C ARG A 990 -9.24 2.70 -20.09
N HIS A 991 -8.90 1.46 -20.50
CA HIS A 991 -9.83 0.54 -21.16
C HIS A 991 -10.49 -0.45 -20.20
N ILE A 992 -9.92 -0.68 -19.01
CA ILE A 992 -10.57 -1.50 -17.99
C ILE A 992 -11.84 -0.80 -17.46
N SER A 993 -12.89 -1.58 -17.27
CA SER A 993 -14.15 -1.16 -16.65
C SER A 993 -14.16 -1.59 -15.18
N ALA A 994 -13.35 -0.92 -14.35
CA ALA A 994 -13.27 -1.19 -12.91
C ALA A 994 -13.34 0.11 -12.09
N GLY A 995 -14.02 0.04 -10.95
CA GLY A 995 -14.18 1.20 -10.07
C GLY A 995 -12.90 1.56 -9.32
N ASN A 996 -12.06 0.59 -8.97
CA ASN A 996 -10.81 0.81 -8.25
C ASN A 996 -9.64 0.17 -9.02
N VAL A 997 -8.67 0.99 -9.42
CA VAL A 997 -7.48 0.59 -10.17
C VAL A 997 -6.24 0.82 -9.32
N TYR A 998 -5.36 -0.18 -9.26
CA TYR A 998 -4.13 -0.14 -8.48
C TYR A 998 -2.91 -0.41 -9.37
N VAL A 999 -1.87 0.40 -9.25
CA VAL A 999 -0.65 0.29 -10.07
C VAL A 999 0.56 0.01 -9.20
N ASN A 1000 1.26 -1.09 -9.50
CA ASN A 1000 2.48 -1.54 -8.80
C ASN A 1000 2.33 -1.69 -7.28
N ARG A 1001 1.18 -2.21 -6.85
CA ARG A 1001 0.83 -2.52 -5.46
C ARG A 1001 -0.25 -3.60 -5.41
N ASN A 1002 -0.53 -4.13 -4.21
CA ASN A 1002 -1.69 -4.96 -3.96
C ASN A 1002 -3.03 -4.25 -4.28
N ILE A 1003 -4.10 -5.03 -4.48
CA ILE A 1003 -5.43 -4.52 -4.91
C ILE A 1003 -6.47 -4.50 -3.77
N ILE A 1004 -6.02 -4.58 -2.52
CA ILE A 1004 -6.88 -4.69 -1.32
C ILE A 1004 -6.68 -3.49 -0.38
N GLY A 1005 -7.51 -3.39 0.66
CA GLY A 1005 -7.32 -2.40 1.73
C GLY A 1005 -7.49 -0.95 1.28
N ALA A 1006 -8.53 -0.67 0.48
CA ALA A 1006 -8.89 0.69 0.09
C ALA A 1006 -9.11 1.56 1.33
N VAL A 1007 -8.51 2.75 1.36
CA VAL A 1007 -8.58 3.68 2.49
C VAL A 1007 -9.65 4.72 2.25
N VAL A 1008 -10.56 4.89 3.22
CA VAL A 1008 -11.68 5.84 3.19
C VAL A 1008 -11.19 7.26 2.89
N GLY A 1009 -11.78 7.92 1.90
CA GLY A 1009 -11.42 9.27 1.47
C GLY A 1009 -10.09 9.38 0.71
N VAL A 1010 -9.38 8.27 0.46
CA VAL A 1010 -8.14 8.23 -0.32
C VAL A 1010 -8.31 7.39 -1.56
N GLN A 1011 -8.85 6.18 -1.41
CA GLN A 1011 -9.33 5.36 -2.53
C GLN A 1011 -10.82 5.05 -2.31
N PRO A 1012 -11.73 6.00 -2.57
CA PRO A 1012 -13.17 5.73 -2.53
C PRO A 1012 -13.49 4.40 -3.20
N PHE A 1013 -14.23 3.55 -2.50
CA PHE A 1013 -14.35 2.13 -2.83
C PHE A 1013 -15.74 1.79 -3.34
N GLY A 1014 -15.79 1.08 -4.46
CA GLY A 1014 -17.04 0.62 -5.08
C GLY A 1014 -16.86 0.32 -6.56
N GLY A 1015 -17.70 -0.57 -7.09
CA GLY A 1015 -17.54 -1.09 -8.45
C GLY A 1015 -18.53 -0.53 -9.46
N VAL A 1016 -18.48 -1.09 -10.67
CA VAL A 1016 -19.45 -0.88 -11.76
C VAL A 1016 -20.04 -2.21 -12.22
N GLY A 1017 -21.09 -2.17 -13.03
CA GLY A 1017 -21.70 -3.38 -13.60
C GLY A 1017 -22.26 -4.31 -12.52
N LEU A 1018 -21.89 -5.59 -12.58
CA LEU A 1018 -22.30 -6.60 -11.60
C LEU A 1018 -21.71 -6.37 -10.20
N SER A 1019 -20.70 -5.49 -10.07
CA SER A 1019 -20.03 -5.22 -8.80
C SER A 1019 -20.71 -4.15 -7.95
N GLY A 1020 -21.58 -3.31 -8.52
CA GLY A 1020 -22.37 -2.42 -7.70
C GLY A 1020 -23.07 -1.31 -8.45
N THR A 1021 -23.96 -0.62 -7.72
CA THR A 1021 -24.71 0.51 -8.25
C THR A 1021 -23.94 1.83 -8.15
N GLY A 1022 -22.99 1.91 -7.21
CA GLY A 1022 -22.50 3.16 -6.65
C GLY A 1022 -23.57 3.90 -5.85
N PRO A 1023 -23.26 5.09 -5.31
CA PRO A 1023 -21.94 5.74 -5.31
C PRO A 1023 -20.93 5.03 -4.39
N LYS A 1024 -19.65 5.37 -4.53
CA LYS A 1024 -18.55 4.75 -3.77
C LYS A 1024 -18.62 5.05 -2.28
N ALA A 1025 -18.47 4.00 -1.46
CA ALA A 1025 -18.26 4.16 -0.03
C ALA A 1025 -16.95 4.92 0.22
N GLY A 1026 -16.95 5.79 1.23
CA GLY A 1026 -15.82 6.66 1.55
C GLY A 1026 -15.51 7.70 0.46
N GLY A 1027 -16.45 7.94 -0.45
CA GLY A 1027 -16.37 8.93 -1.51
C GLY A 1027 -17.31 10.14 -1.31
N PRO A 1028 -17.06 11.23 -2.05
CA PRO A 1028 -17.78 12.50 -1.86
C PRO A 1028 -19.24 12.45 -2.34
N LEU A 1029 -19.62 11.45 -3.13
CA LEU A 1029 -21.00 11.31 -3.63
C LEU A 1029 -21.91 10.47 -2.72
N TYR A 1030 -21.34 9.79 -1.71
CA TYR A 1030 -22.06 8.78 -0.94
C TYR A 1030 -23.25 9.33 -0.15
N LEU A 1031 -23.04 10.38 0.63
CA LEU A 1031 -24.08 10.99 1.48
C LEU A 1031 -25.24 11.58 0.66
N ARG A 1032 -24.95 12.01 -0.58
CA ARG A 1032 -25.93 12.66 -1.45
C ARG A 1032 -27.06 11.72 -1.85
N ARG A 1033 -26.73 10.43 -2.01
CA ARG A 1033 -27.70 9.38 -2.34
C ARG A 1033 -28.67 9.08 -1.19
N LEU A 1034 -28.37 9.57 0.01
CA LEU A 1034 -29.16 9.42 1.23
C LEU A 1034 -29.95 10.69 1.58
N LEU A 1035 -30.07 11.62 0.63
CA LEU A 1035 -30.86 12.84 0.71
C LEU A 1035 -31.92 12.83 -0.40
N ALA A 1036 -33.11 13.35 -0.10
CA ALA A 1036 -34.20 13.50 -1.06
C ALA A 1036 -33.91 14.59 -2.11
N ALA A 1037 -33.15 15.62 -1.73
CA ALA A 1037 -32.71 16.69 -2.62
C ALA A 1037 -31.29 17.13 -2.23
N PRO A 1038 -30.24 16.55 -2.83
CA PRO A 1038 -28.88 16.86 -2.44
C PRO A 1038 -28.47 18.26 -2.94
N PRO A 1039 -27.74 19.07 -2.13
CA PRO A 1039 -27.25 20.38 -2.56
C PRO A 1039 -26.15 20.26 -3.63
N LYS A 1040 -25.47 21.33 -4.03
CA LYS A 1040 -24.35 21.22 -5.00
C LYS A 1040 -23.09 20.66 -4.33
N VAL A 1041 -22.27 19.90 -5.05
CA VAL A 1041 -20.96 19.47 -4.53
C VAL A 1041 -19.98 20.65 -4.57
N ALA A 1042 -19.56 21.15 -3.41
CA ALA A 1042 -18.55 22.22 -3.34
C ALA A 1042 -17.20 21.74 -3.91
N GLY A 1043 -16.54 22.61 -4.67
CA GLY A 1043 -15.16 22.40 -5.14
C GLY A 1043 -14.99 21.34 -6.24
N MET A 1044 -16.09 20.78 -6.78
CA MET A 1044 -16.05 19.82 -7.88
C MET A 1044 -16.87 20.34 -9.06
N ALA A 1045 -16.19 20.67 -10.16
CA ALA A 1045 -16.82 21.07 -11.41
C ALA A 1045 -16.21 20.26 -12.55
N GLY A 1046 -17.06 19.56 -13.30
CA GLY A 1046 -16.67 18.83 -14.50
C GLY A 1046 -16.32 19.77 -15.65
N ARG A 1047 -15.79 19.20 -16.73
CA ARG A 1047 -15.60 19.96 -17.97
C ARG A 1047 -16.92 20.00 -18.72
N PRO A 1048 -17.41 21.19 -19.15
CA PRO A 1048 -18.62 21.28 -19.94
C PRO A 1048 -18.48 20.44 -21.22
N ASP A 1049 -19.45 19.57 -21.48
CA ASP A 1049 -19.45 18.73 -22.68
C ASP A 1049 -19.74 19.59 -23.93
N ALA A 1050 -18.88 19.48 -24.95
CA ALA A 1050 -18.99 20.29 -26.15
C ALA A 1050 -20.28 20.03 -26.93
N MET A 1051 -20.76 18.78 -26.91
CA MET A 1051 -22.02 18.42 -27.56
C MET A 1051 -23.22 18.97 -26.80
N ALA A 1052 -23.18 18.93 -25.46
CA ALA A 1052 -24.19 19.57 -24.63
C ALA A 1052 -24.25 21.09 -24.83
N GLN A 1053 -23.11 21.76 -25.01
CA GLN A 1053 -23.07 23.19 -25.35
C GLN A 1053 -23.65 23.47 -26.74
N ALA A 1054 -23.32 22.65 -27.74
CA ALA A 1054 -23.90 22.76 -29.07
C ALA A 1054 -25.43 22.54 -29.03
N TYR A 1055 -25.88 21.55 -28.26
CA TYR A 1055 -27.29 21.28 -28.03
C TYR A 1055 -28.00 22.45 -27.32
N LEU A 1056 -27.38 23.04 -26.31
CA LEU A 1056 -27.89 24.25 -25.64
C LEU A 1056 -28.03 25.42 -26.63
N ALA A 1057 -27.05 25.63 -27.50
CA ALA A 1057 -27.12 26.66 -28.53
C ALA A 1057 -28.25 26.39 -29.54
N TRP A 1058 -28.43 25.12 -29.93
CA TRP A 1058 -29.52 24.69 -30.79
C TRP A 1058 -30.89 24.93 -30.14
N LEU A 1059 -31.05 24.58 -28.87
CA LEU A 1059 -32.29 24.83 -28.11
C LEU A 1059 -32.65 26.32 -28.10
N ARG A 1060 -31.67 27.19 -27.85
CA ARG A 1060 -31.85 28.66 -27.88
C ARG A 1060 -32.23 29.15 -29.28
N ALA A 1061 -31.58 28.65 -30.32
CA ALA A 1061 -31.89 29.02 -31.70
C ALA A 1061 -33.28 28.55 -32.14
N GLY A 1062 -33.74 27.41 -31.64
CA GLY A 1062 -35.07 26.85 -31.90
C GLY A 1062 -36.21 27.42 -31.05
N GLY A 1063 -35.93 28.37 -30.14
CA GLY A 1063 -36.95 28.96 -29.24
C GLY A 1063 -37.39 28.05 -28.09
N HIS A 1064 -36.61 27.03 -27.74
CA HIS A 1064 -36.87 26.11 -26.64
C HIS A 1064 -36.28 26.64 -25.31
N ASP A 1065 -36.62 27.87 -24.93
CA ASP A 1065 -35.95 28.63 -23.85
C ASP A 1065 -35.93 27.91 -22.50
N ASP A 1066 -37.02 27.27 -22.13
CA ASP A 1066 -37.12 26.56 -20.86
C ASP A 1066 -36.23 25.30 -20.83
N ALA A 1067 -36.17 24.54 -21.94
CA ALA A 1067 -35.31 23.37 -22.06
C ALA A 1067 -33.83 23.81 -22.07
N ALA A 1068 -33.55 24.96 -22.69
CA ALA A 1068 -32.24 25.60 -22.64
C ALA A 1068 -31.85 25.96 -21.20
N ARG A 1069 -32.75 26.56 -20.41
CA ARG A 1069 -32.49 26.89 -18.99
C ARG A 1069 -32.21 25.64 -18.14
N LEU A 1070 -32.98 24.56 -18.36
CA LEU A 1070 -32.77 23.30 -17.65
C LEU A 1070 -31.40 22.69 -18.02
N CYS A 1071 -31.09 22.61 -19.31
CA CYS A 1071 -29.81 22.12 -19.83
C CYS A 1071 -28.62 22.93 -19.28
N GLU A 1072 -28.72 24.26 -19.28
CA GLU A 1072 -27.72 25.16 -18.68
C GLU A 1072 -27.54 24.91 -17.18
N GLY A 1073 -28.63 24.71 -16.44
CA GLY A 1073 -28.59 24.35 -15.03
C GLY A 1073 -27.93 23.01 -14.74
N HIS A 1074 -28.08 22.01 -15.63
CA HIS A 1074 -27.39 20.72 -15.51
C HIS A 1074 -25.91 20.82 -15.91
N LEU A 1075 -25.59 21.55 -16.98
CA LEU A 1075 -24.22 21.84 -17.39
C LEU A 1075 -23.43 22.53 -16.26
N ALA A 1076 -24.04 23.48 -15.57
CA ALA A 1076 -23.43 24.16 -14.43
C ALA A 1076 -23.21 23.27 -13.20
N ARG A 1077 -23.80 22.06 -13.17
CA ARG A 1077 -23.67 21.08 -12.07
C ARG A 1077 -22.97 19.79 -12.51
N ALA A 1078 -22.60 19.67 -13.78
CA ALA A 1078 -22.06 18.44 -14.35
C ALA A 1078 -20.74 18.05 -13.66
N LEU A 1079 -20.61 16.78 -13.30
CA LEU A 1079 -19.43 16.23 -12.64
C LEU A 1079 -18.53 15.43 -13.58
N ALA A 1080 -19.01 15.09 -14.78
CA ALA A 1080 -18.22 14.33 -15.75
C ALA A 1080 -16.92 15.09 -16.12
N GLY A 1081 -15.79 14.38 -16.11
CA GLY A 1081 -14.48 14.95 -16.37
C GLY A 1081 -13.80 15.59 -15.14
N VAL A 1082 -14.39 15.50 -13.94
CA VAL A 1082 -13.67 15.83 -12.70
C VAL A 1082 -12.50 14.85 -12.53
N GLU A 1083 -11.33 15.40 -12.21
CA GLU A 1083 -10.14 14.66 -11.80
C GLU A 1083 -9.50 15.42 -10.66
N ILE A 1084 -9.33 14.76 -9.51
CA ILE A 1084 -8.70 15.33 -8.32
C ILE A 1084 -7.70 14.34 -7.74
N GLU A 1085 -6.58 14.86 -7.22
CA GLU A 1085 -5.67 14.09 -6.39
C GLU A 1085 -6.13 14.17 -4.92
N LEU A 1086 -6.37 13.01 -4.31
CA LEU A 1086 -6.80 12.88 -2.93
C LEU A 1086 -5.58 12.80 -2.02
N ALA A 1087 -5.66 13.50 -0.88
CA ALA A 1087 -4.59 13.47 0.13
C ALA A 1087 -4.39 12.04 0.65
N GLY A 1088 -3.13 11.60 0.69
CA GLY A 1088 -2.77 10.24 1.10
C GLY A 1088 -1.31 10.17 1.60
N PRO A 1089 -0.81 8.94 1.85
CA PRO A 1089 0.56 8.73 2.28
C PRO A 1089 1.57 9.11 1.17
N VAL A 1090 2.79 9.44 1.57
CA VAL A 1090 3.89 9.65 0.63
C VAL A 1090 4.23 8.36 -0.13
N GLY A 1091 4.79 8.49 -1.33
CA GLY A 1091 5.13 7.34 -2.17
C GLY A 1091 3.91 6.65 -2.77
N GLU A 1092 2.77 7.34 -2.78
CA GLU A 1092 1.55 6.98 -3.48
C GLU A 1092 0.95 8.22 -4.14
N GLN A 1093 0.34 8.03 -5.30
CA GLN A 1093 -0.55 9.02 -5.91
C GLN A 1093 -1.95 8.43 -5.98
N ASN A 1094 -2.94 9.16 -5.47
CA ASN A 1094 -4.31 8.70 -5.38
C ASN A 1094 -5.23 9.64 -6.14
N LEU A 1095 -5.67 9.24 -7.32
CA LEU A 1095 -6.54 10.03 -8.18
C LEU A 1095 -7.98 9.54 -8.06
N TYR A 1096 -8.90 10.49 -8.01
CA TYR A 1096 -10.33 10.25 -8.10
C TYR A 1096 -10.87 10.95 -9.33
N ARG A 1097 -11.54 10.18 -10.19
CA ARG A 1097 -12.07 10.61 -11.48
C ARG A 1097 -13.56 10.35 -11.56
N ILE A 1098 -14.28 11.23 -12.25
CA ILE A 1098 -15.68 11.03 -12.59
C ILE A 1098 -15.81 10.95 -14.10
N ARG A 1099 -16.35 9.84 -14.60
CA ARG A 1099 -16.64 9.61 -16.01
C ARG A 1099 -18.14 9.58 -16.28
N PRO A 1100 -18.59 9.81 -17.53
CA PRO A 1100 -19.94 9.47 -17.94
C PRO A 1100 -20.23 7.99 -17.66
N ARG A 1101 -21.48 7.66 -17.35
CA ARG A 1101 -21.91 6.30 -17.03
C ARG A 1101 -22.04 5.41 -18.27
N GLY A 1102 -22.40 5.96 -19.43
CA GLY A 1102 -22.51 5.22 -20.69
C GLY A 1102 -23.76 5.59 -21.49
N ALA A 1103 -24.45 4.58 -22.03
CA ALA A 1103 -25.66 4.77 -22.82
C ALA A 1103 -26.91 4.88 -21.92
N VAL A 1104 -27.72 5.91 -22.12
CA VAL A 1104 -28.87 6.25 -21.28
C VAL A 1104 -30.14 6.31 -22.12
N ALA A 1105 -31.14 5.50 -21.78
CA ALA A 1105 -32.42 5.53 -22.48
C ALA A 1105 -33.27 6.73 -22.07
N ALA A 1106 -33.81 7.46 -23.06
CA ALA A 1106 -34.71 8.58 -22.86
C ALA A 1106 -36.17 8.13 -23.09
N LEU A 1107 -36.92 7.90 -22.01
CA LEU A 1107 -38.33 7.52 -22.03
C LEU A 1107 -39.20 8.74 -21.72
N ALA A 1108 -39.43 9.56 -22.74
CA ALA A 1108 -40.29 10.73 -22.68
C ALA A 1108 -41.59 10.52 -23.47
N GLN A 1109 -42.69 11.04 -22.92
CA GLN A 1109 -44.02 11.00 -23.57
C GLN A 1109 -44.36 12.30 -24.32
N THR A 1110 -43.66 13.39 -24.01
CA THR A 1110 -43.83 14.70 -24.67
C THR A 1110 -42.53 15.13 -25.34
N GLU A 1111 -42.64 15.89 -26.43
CA GLU A 1111 -41.47 16.47 -27.12
C GLU A 1111 -40.59 17.26 -26.14
N ARG A 1112 -41.24 18.05 -25.26
CA ARG A 1112 -40.53 18.84 -24.26
C ARG A 1112 -39.73 17.97 -23.29
N ALA A 1113 -40.32 16.91 -22.75
CA ALA A 1113 -39.62 16.01 -21.84
C ALA A 1113 -38.46 15.29 -22.54
N LEU A 1114 -38.61 14.97 -23.83
CA LEU A 1114 -37.53 14.38 -24.62
C LEU A 1114 -36.37 15.36 -24.77
N LEU A 1115 -36.65 16.63 -25.07
CA LEU A 1115 -35.63 17.68 -25.14
C LEU A 1115 -34.92 17.89 -23.80
N ASP A 1116 -35.67 17.87 -22.68
CA ASP A 1116 -35.13 17.96 -21.33
C ASP A 1116 -34.21 16.77 -21.02
N GLN A 1117 -34.65 15.53 -21.27
CA GLN A 1117 -33.86 14.32 -21.06
C GLN A 1117 -32.58 14.30 -21.90
N LEU A 1118 -32.66 14.67 -23.18
CA LEU A 1118 -31.47 14.80 -24.03
C LEU A 1118 -30.48 15.83 -23.47
N GLY A 1119 -30.98 16.96 -22.97
CA GLY A 1119 -30.15 17.97 -22.32
C GLY A 1119 -29.40 17.43 -21.11
N VAL A 1120 -30.08 16.65 -20.26
CA VAL A 1120 -29.48 16.01 -19.08
C VAL A 1120 -28.43 14.97 -19.47
N ILE A 1121 -28.77 14.08 -20.41
CA ILE A 1121 -27.89 13.00 -20.86
C ILE A 1121 -26.61 13.59 -21.48
N LEU A 1122 -26.76 14.57 -22.36
CA LEU A 1122 -25.61 15.22 -23.00
C LEU A 1122 -24.78 16.02 -21.98
N ALA A 1123 -25.42 16.77 -21.07
CA ALA A 1123 -24.72 17.56 -20.05
C ALA A 1123 -23.86 16.70 -19.11
N THR A 1124 -24.22 15.43 -18.92
CA THR A 1124 -23.46 14.47 -18.12
C THR A 1124 -22.44 13.66 -18.93
N GLY A 1125 -22.25 14.01 -20.21
CA GLY A 1125 -21.28 13.36 -21.10
C GLY A 1125 -21.72 12.00 -21.63
N ASN A 1126 -22.97 11.61 -21.41
CA ASN A 1126 -23.51 10.29 -21.78
C ASN A 1126 -24.01 10.26 -23.24
N GLN A 1127 -24.25 9.05 -23.75
CA GLN A 1127 -24.92 8.82 -25.04
C GLN A 1127 -26.42 8.61 -24.80
N ALA A 1128 -27.28 9.29 -25.55
CA ALA A 1128 -28.72 9.10 -25.48
C ALA A 1128 -29.18 7.96 -26.38
N LEU A 1129 -30.03 7.07 -25.85
CA LEU A 1129 -30.75 6.06 -26.62
C LEU A 1129 -32.20 6.50 -26.78
N VAL A 1130 -32.65 6.67 -28.02
CA VAL A 1130 -34.02 7.07 -28.35
C VAL A 1130 -34.67 5.99 -29.21
N ALA A 1131 -35.78 5.41 -28.76
CA ALA A 1131 -36.47 4.38 -29.53
C ALA A 1131 -37.04 4.94 -30.85
N LEU A 1132 -36.94 4.19 -31.96
CA LEU A 1132 -37.54 4.54 -33.26
C LEU A 1132 -39.06 4.70 -33.13
N ALA A 1133 -39.68 3.86 -32.31
CA ALA A 1133 -41.11 3.90 -32.02
C ALA A 1133 -41.53 4.99 -31.01
N ASN A 1134 -40.60 5.83 -30.50
CA ASN A 1134 -40.98 6.89 -29.57
C ASN A 1134 -41.93 7.90 -30.28
N PRO A 1135 -43.15 8.13 -29.74
CA PRO A 1135 -44.19 8.90 -30.42
C PRO A 1135 -43.83 10.37 -30.68
N VAL A 1136 -42.86 10.91 -29.94
CA VAL A 1136 -42.44 12.32 -30.03
C VAL A 1136 -41.07 12.49 -30.70
N ARG A 1137 -40.53 11.43 -31.31
CA ARG A 1137 -39.23 11.43 -32.00
C ARG A 1137 -39.18 12.37 -33.20
N ALA A 1138 -40.29 12.59 -33.91
CA ALA A 1138 -40.32 13.47 -35.09
C ALA A 1138 -39.87 14.93 -34.79
N GLY A 1139 -39.99 15.39 -33.54
CA GLY A 1139 -39.46 16.68 -33.09
C GLY A 1139 -37.92 16.76 -33.04
N LEU A 1140 -37.20 15.65 -33.25
CA LEU A 1140 -35.73 15.57 -33.18
C LEU A 1140 -35.02 15.56 -34.54
N ASP A 1141 -35.74 15.62 -35.66
CA ASP A 1141 -35.15 15.50 -37.00
C ASP A 1141 -34.08 16.59 -37.27
N GLY A 1142 -34.17 17.76 -36.62
CA GLY A 1142 -33.17 18.83 -36.66
C GLY A 1142 -31.96 18.67 -35.71
N VAL A 1143 -32.06 17.81 -34.69
CA VAL A 1143 -31.00 17.58 -33.68
C VAL A 1143 -30.11 16.39 -34.05
N ALA A 1144 -30.66 15.40 -34.76
CA ALA A 1144 -29.94 14.21 -35.18
C ALA A 1144 -28.66 14.54 -35.99
N ALA A 1145 -28.72 15.58 -36.83
CA ALA A 1145 -27.57 16.05 -37.61
C ALA A 1145 -26.49 16.75 -36.77
N LEU A 1146 -26.86 17.32 -35.61
CA LEU A 1146 -25.95 18.02 -34.70
C LEU A 1146 -25.18 17.04 -33.81
N ALA A 1147 -25.83 15.96 -33.38
CA ALA A 1147 -25.35 15.11 -32.30
C ALA A 1147 -24.52 13.90 -32.72
N GLY A 1148 -24.49 13.54 -34.01
CA GLY A 1148 -23.78 12.37 -34.53
C GLY A 1148 -24.09 11.13 -33.68
N ASP A 1149 -23.04 10.42 -33.26
CA ASP A 1149 -23.17 9.18 -32.48
C ASP A 1149 -23.60 9.41 -31.02
N ARG A 1150 -23.71 10.66 -30.51
CA ARG A 1150 -24.14 10.92 -29.12
C ARG A 1150 -25.64 10.78 -28.90
N ILE A 1151 -26.44 10.75 -29.97
CA ILE A 1151 -27.87 10.38 -29.94
C ILE A 1151 -28.06 9.18 -30.87
N ARG A 1152 -28.19 7.99 -30.28
CA ARG A 1152 -28.37 6.74 -31.00
C ARG A 1152 -29.85 6.39 -31.06
N PHE A 1153 -30.39 6.36 -32.27
CA PHE A 1153 -31.74 5.84 -32.50
C PHE A 1153 -31.73 4.32 -32.59
N VAL A 1154 -32.56 3.65 -31.79
CA VAL A 1154 -32.59 2.19 -31.66
C VAL A 1154 -34.00 1.65 -31.85
N GLU A 1155 -34.16 0.44 -32.38
CA GLU A 1155 -35.48 -0.22 -32.47
C GLU A 1155 -36.10 -0.40 -31.09
N ASP A 1156 -35.32 -0.96 -30.17
CA ASP A 1156 -35.73 -1.22 -28.81
C ASP A 1156 -34.54 -1.05 -27.86
N TRP A 1157 -34.62 -0.04 -27.00
CA TRP A 1157 -33.58 0.26 -26.01
C TRP A 1157 -33.37 -0.89 -25.00
N ARG A 1158 -34.36 -1.77 -24.85
CA ARG A 1158 -34.30 -2.94 -23.95
C ARG A 1158 -33.27 -3.97 -24.38
N ARG A 1159 -32.99 -4.03 -25.69
CA ARG A 1159 -32.06 -4.99 -26.31
C ARG A 1159 -30.64 -4.45 -26.47
N VAL A 1160 -30.38 -3.27 -25.92
CA VAL A 1160 -29.06 -2.65 -25.94
C VAL A 1160 -28.25 -3.20 -24.78
N ASP A 1161 -27.13 -3.87 -25.11
CA ASP A 1161 -26.27 -4.56 -24.15
C ASP A 1161 -25.53 -3.59 -23.21
N ASP A 1162 -25.15 -2.42 -23.71
CA ASP A 1162 -24.43 -1.36 -22.99
C ASP A 1162 -25.35 -0.32 -22.31
N LEU A 1163 -26.63 -0.66 -22.08
CA LEU A 1163 -27.55 0.20 -21.34
C LEU A 1163 -27.05 0.44 -19.91
N ALA A 1164 -26.80 1.70 -19.57
CA ALA A 1164 -26.19 2.11 -18.31
C ALA A 1164 -27.14 2.81 -17.33
N ALA A 1165 -28.21 3.45 -17.84
CA ALA A 1165 -29.27 4.07 -17.05
C ALA A 1165 -30.54 4.32 -17.90
N VAL A 1166 -31.64 4.65 -17.24
CA VAL A 1166 -32.90 5.06 -17.88
C VAL A 1166 -33.40 6.37 -17.27
N LEU A 1167 -33.69 7.36 -18.11
CA LEU A 1167 -34.48 8.54 -17.73
C LEU A 1167 -35.94 8.30 -18.06
N PHE A 1168 -36.81 8.57 -17.09
CA PHE A 1168 -38.25 8.31 -17.20
C PHE A 1168 -39.08 9.56 -16.90
N ASP A 1169 -40.04 9.85 -17.78
CA ASP A 1169 -41.07 10.88 -17.63
C ASP A 1169 -42.45 10.22 -17.80
N GLY A 1170 -43.19 10.09 -16.69
CA GLY A 1170 -44.49 9.42 -16.65
C GLY A 1170 -45.02 9.25 -15.23
N GLU A 1171 -46.20 8.66 -15.10
CA GLU A 1171 -46.88 8.48 -13.80
C GLU A 1171 -46.38 7.25 -13.02
N GLY A 1172 -46.68 7.23 -11.73
CA GLY A 1172 -46.24 6.19 -10.78
C GLY A 1172 -46.49 4.74 -11.22
N PRO A 1173 -47.70 4.35 -11.68
CA PRO A 1173 -47.94 2.98 -12.13
C PRO A 1173 -47.05 2.53 -13.29
N ALA A 1174 -46.75 3.43 -14.22
CA ALA A 1174 -45.86 3.16 -15.35
C ALA A 1174 -44.39 3.08 -14.89
N LEU A 1175 -43.99 3.88 -13.91
CA LEU A 1175 -42.66 3.79 -13.29
C LEU A 1175 -42.46 2.46 -12.55
N VAL A 1176 -43.46 1.99 -11.81
CA VAL A 1176 -43.43 0.67 -11.14
C VAL A 1176 -43.29 -0.44 -12.18
N ALA A 1177 -44.09 -0.41 -13.25
CA ALA A 1177 -43.99 -1.40 -14.32
C ALA A 1177 -42.59 -1.41 -14.97
N LEU A 1178 -42.00 -0.23 -15.21
CA LEU A 1178 -40.63 -0.10 -15.72
C LEU A 1178 -39.59 -0.65 -14.75
N ASN A 1179 -39.72 -0.35 -13.46
CA ASN A 1179 -38.81 -0.87 -12.43
C ASN A 1179 -38.86 -2.40 -12.38
N GLN A 1180 -40.05 -2.99 -12.43
CA GLN A 1180 -40.24 -4.45 -12.44
C GLN A 1180 -39.65 -5.09 -13.70
N GLU A 1181 -39.85 -4.47 -14.86
CA GLU A 1181 -39.27 -4.91 -16.13
C GLU A 1181 -37.73 -4.93 -16.07
N LEU A 1182 -37.12 -3.87 -15.53
CA LEU A 1182 -35.67 -3.77 -15.40
C LEU A 1182 -35.10 -4.71 -14.33
N ALA A 1183 -35.80 -4.91 -13.20
CA ALA A 1183 -35.39 -5.85 -12.17
C ALA A 1183 -35.40 -7.31 -12.65
N ALA A 1184 -36.27 -7.66 -13.60
CA ALA A 1184 -36.32 -8.99 -14.20
C ALA A 1184 -35.11 -9.31 -15.12
N ARG A 1185 -34.32 -8.31 -15.54
CA ARG A 1185 -33.17 -8.53 -16.42
C ARG A 1185 -32.04 -9.30 -15.71
N PRO A 1186 -31.43 -10.31 -16.36
CA PRO A 1186 -30.29 -11.05 -15.80
C PRO A 1186 -28.96 -10.30 -15.97
N ALA A 1187 -28.90 -9.03 -15.59
CA ALA A 1187 -27.75 -8.15 -15.80
C ALA A 1187 -27.47 -7.26 -14.57
N ALA A 1188 -26.55 -6.30 -14.73
CA ALA A 1188 -26.28 -5.27 -13.73
C ALA A 1188 -27.55 -4.48 -13.35
N ILE A 1189 -27.59 -3.99 -12.12
CA ILE A 1189 -28.70 -3.16 -11.63
C ILE A 1189 -28.68 -1.81 -12.36
N ILE A 1190 -29.64 -1.60 -13.26
CA ILE A 1190 -29.76 -0.37 -14.05
C ILE A 1190 -30.52 0.70 -13.26
N PRO A 1191 -29.93 1.88 -13.01
CA PRO A 1191 -30.63 2.95 -12.34
C PRO A 1191 -31.72 3.56 -13.23
N VAL A 1192 -32.94 3.64 -12.68
CA VAL A 1192 -34.04 4.44 -13.22
C VAL A 1192 -34.07 5.79 -12.52
N VAL A 1193 -33.95 6.87 -13.28
CA VAL A 1193 -34.03 8.26 -12.79
C VAL A 1193 -35.32 8.87 -13.32
N SER A 1194 -36.30 9.01 -12.43
CA SER A 1194 -37.56 9.69 -12.73
C SER A 1194 -37.39 11.20 -12.68
N ARG A 1195 -38.25 11.91 -13.39
CA ARG A 1195 -38.37 13.37 -13.27
C ARG A 1195 -38.88 13.75 -11.87
N GLY A 1196 -38.11 14.57 -11.16
CA GLY A 1196 -38.50 15.10 -9.86
C GLY A 1196 -39.64 16.12 -9.95
N ALA A 1197 -40.23 16.48 -8.81
CA ALA A 1197 -41.34 17.45 -8.73
C ALA A 1197 -40.95 18.85 -9.22
N ASP A 1198 -39.67 19.22 -9.15
CA ASP A 1198 -39.12 20.47 -9.67
C ASP A 1198 -38.80 20.41 -11.18
N GLY A 1199 -39.11 19.28 -11.82
CA GLY A 1199 -38.88 19.02 -13.24
C GLY A 1199 -37.46 18.60 -13.58
N SER A 1200 -36.56 18.44 -12.60
CA SER A 1200 -35.16 18.06 -12.81
C SER A 1200 -34.91 16.55 -12.70
N TYR A 1201 -33.70 16.12 -13.06
CA TYR A 1201 -33.23 14.73 -12.94
C TYR A 1201 -31.97 14.68 -12.06
N ASP A 1202 -31.85 13.62 -11.26
CA ASP A 1202 -30.67 13.36 -10.43
C ASP A 1202 -29.47 12.94 -11.30
N ILE A 1203 -28.60 13.90 -11.58
CA ILE A 1203 -27.42 13.72 -12.44
C ILE A 1203 -26.29 12.92 -11.78
N ASP A 1204 -26.30 12.77 -10.45
CA ASP A 1204 -25.26 12.00 -9.75
C ASP A 1204 -25.37 10.51 -10.08
N ARG A 1205 -26.55 10.07 -10.52
CA ARG A 1205 -26.82 8.71 -10.98
C ARG A 1205 -26.41 8.45 -12.43
N LEU A 1206 -25.95 9.48 -13.14
CA LEU A 1206 -25.55 9.43 -14.55
C LEU A 1206 -24.03 9.53 -14.73
N VAL A 1207 -23.27 9.37 -13.65
CA VAL A 1207 -21.82 9.32 -13.67
C VAL A 1207 -21.29 8.03 -13.05
N THR A 1208 -20.01 7.79 -13.25
CA THR A 1208 -19.24 6.68 -12.67
C THR A 1208 -17.99 7.23 -12.02
N GLU A 1209 -17.75 6.84 -10.78
CA GLU A 1209 -16.57 7.22 -10.02
C GLU A 1209 -15.47 6.18 -10.25
N ILE A 1210 -14.22 6.63 -10.41
CA ILE A 1210 -13.04 5.76 -10.57
C ILE A 1210 -11.96 6.25 -9.62
N SER A 1211 -11.44 5.33 -8.81
CA SER A 1211 -10.25 5.55 -8.00
C SER A 1211 -9.04 4.89 -8.67
N LEU A 1212 -7.94 5.62 -8.81
CA LEU A 1212 -6.67 5.13 -9.32
C LEU A 1212 -5.58 5.39 -8.29
N SER A 1213 -4.96 4.32 -7.78
CA SER A 1213 -3.90 4.40 -6.77
C SER A 1213 -2.59 3.84 -7.32
N THR A 1214 -1.60 4.72 -7.47
CA THR A 1214 -0.30 4.38 -8.03
C THR A 1214 0.77 4.38 -6.95
N ASN A 1215 1.50 3.28 -6.79
CA ASN A 1215 2.69 3.23 -5.96
C ASN A 1215 3.87 3.92 -6.67
N THR A 1216 4.09 5.20 -6.35
CA THR A 1216 5.17 5.99 -6.95
C THR A 1216 6.55 5.64 -6.39
N ALA A 1217 6.62 4.79 -5.34
CA ALA A 1217 7.86 4.27 -4.78
C ALA A 1217 8.26 2.87 -5.31
N ALA A 1218 7.51 2.30 -6.26
CA ALA A 1218 7.73 0.94 -6.77
C ALA A 1218 9.12 0.72 -7.39
N ALA A 1219 9.78 1.78 -7.86
CA ALA A 1219 11.14 1.71 -8.41
C ALA A 1219 12.23 1.48 -7.35
N GLY A 1220 11.89 1.46 -6.05
CA GLY A 1220 12.86 1.27 -4.97
C GLY A 1220 13.18 2.53 -4.17
N GLY A 1221 12.40 3.60 -4.35
CA GLY A 1221 12.35 4.76 -3.46
C GLY A 1221 11.52 5.92 -4.02
N ASN A 1222 11.43 7.01 -3.26
CA ASN A 1222 10.49 8.09 -3.50
C ASN A 1222 11.16 9.39 -3.96
N ALA A 1223 10.97 9.75 -5.23
CA ALA A 1223 11.53 10.96 -5.84
C ALA A 1223 11.10 12.26 -5.15
N SER A 1224 9.85 12.38 -4.67
CA SER A 1224 9.39 13.61 -4.00
C SER A 1224 10.10 13.83 -2.66
N LEU A 1225 10.43 12.73 -1.98
CA LEU A 1225 11.15 12.74 -0.72
C LEU A 1225 12.66 12.99 -0.89
N MET A 1226 13.25 12.74 -2.06
CA MET A 1226 14.65 13.06 -2.33
C MET A 1226 14.98 14.56 -2.30
N ALA A 1227 13.97 15.41 -2.49
CA ALA A 1227 14.08 16.86 -2.43
C ALA A 1227 13.89 17.42 -1.01
N ILE A 1228 13.51 16.56 -0.05
CA ILE A 1228 13.21 16.91 1.34
C ILE A 1228 14.36 16.43 2.22
N GLY A 1229 14.84 17.25 3.15
CA GLY A 1229 15.80 16.81 4.17
C GLY A 1229 16.18 17.84 5.20
#